data_AF-A0A520K730-F1
#
_entry.id   AF-A0A520K730-F1
#
_cell.length_a   1.000
_cell.length_b   1.000
_cell.length_c   1.000
_cell.angle_alpha   90.00
_cell.angle_beta   90.00
_cell.angle_gamma   90.00
#
_symmetry.space_group_name_H-M   'P 1'
#
loop_
_entity.id
_entity.type
_entity.pdbx_description
1 polymer ?
#
loop_
_entity_poly.entity_id
_entity_poly.type
_entity_poly.pdbx_seq_one_letter_code
_entity_poly.pdbx_strand_id
1 'polypeptide(L)'
;MTRDWVKNLLFEIVIGTVTCVALLNCVGTVEAADLRVDPSSIAVSFAFNQPKDSAYYEAQRTVTIQNIKPNATVSGSISSISGDISITPSPSSFSLLGGASSPVILTIVALPSASEDVHTFPITVGDVSITVTVTIIYYAKIEVSPSSIDFGVIHRTDNPSRTVRMSEQYGYKAVTVNLYRSGNSWVTGPSSIQIPAGESRDVTVQLTPGYPDRNEYSWTFSLSTTASNTEITPRSISIKVYILLPPKLGRLYDEELELKFDKPKGTVSTYTRYIEVGISNIGDETLYFTSTFTAYTSGVSIRIVNPTGSVSGKSSTDLRLQIVAPYDAPEGTYRGRVDIKAGEAGSGSVDITVVLKWPVDFSISPSSIDFGALELKELEYEKREVIITLTELYLYKPVRNLRLSKSGESGNWLKEERDFVEISPGESGNITIRIEPGLEAVPKDYLWLYALSASEIGAKRMEVRAKIVPLDITRMIERFRAYERTPLSTKYPSSQSIIAEGVAMLDVIESSEIGAGDWEKTTVLLKGTLSLLSSLNQGIISSEEENYGKAVESLMAASVSASTVQSNSDLNNKDIAGFARALAAHADTTTREVLMDEAKLLELRGWTIKKAVEYALAMNDLSGLQTDENVLESAVSYQYAAILYGLLDEKEKRLENVYEESVLMDKHDDLVSDATDLRIKAEHLVATSKENDLSRIGGWYLLVNPYTYDMFSARYKTAEQYLKDAAMKYKIAGELLLQTQTQEDLRNLKAERSVILLFFISACIVYSLLFLSAIRQIMGGTMAYLRDMDEREVGDILVR
;
A
#
# COMPACT_ATOMS: atom_id res chain seq x y z
N MET A 1 7.30 14.39 120.32
CA MET A 1 7.58 14.34 121.77
C MET A 1 6.41 15.07 122.45
N THR A 2 5.72 14.39 123.39
CA THR A 2 4.50 14.78 124.17
C THR A 2 3.19 15.08 123.40
N ARG A 3 1.98 14.66 123.79
CA ARG A 3 1.40 13.60 124.66
C ARG A 3 -0.14 13.63 124.48
N ASP A 4 -0.82 12.54 124.88
CA ASP A 4 -2.27 12.35 125.17
C ASP A 4 -3.17 12.01 123.95
N TRP A 5 -3.69 10.80 123.71
CA TRP A 5 -3.95 9.57 124.47
C TRP A 5 -4.45 9.74 125.91
N VAL A 6 -5.62 10.37 126.10
CA VAL A 6 -6.64 9.98 127.10
C VAL A 6 -7.98 10.54 126.62
N LYS A 7 -9.07 9.78 126.76
CA LYS A 7 -10.50 10.18 126.59
C LYS A 7 -11.23 9.73 125.32
N ASN A 8 -10.90 8.51 124.86
CA ASN A 8 -11.88 7.65 124.20
C ASN A 8 -12.22 6.40 125.04
N LEU A 9 -12.03 6.45 126.37
CA LEU A 9 -12.23 5.30 127.27
C LEU A 9 -12.81 5.67 128.67
N LEU A 10 -13.53 6.79 128.75
CA LEU A 10 -14.55 7.07 129.77
C LEU A 10 -15.86 7.32 129.00
N PHE A 11 -16.23 6.42 128.09
CA PHE A 11 -16.77 5.11 128.45
C PHE A 11 -17.96 5.34 129.35
N GLU A 12 -19.14 5.36 128.75
CA GLU A 12 -20.11 4.26 128.91
C GLU A 12 -20.48 3.87 130.35
N ILE A 13 -20.13 4.67 131.35
CA ILE A 13 -20.46 4.53 132.78
C ILE A 13 -21.29 5.72 133.27
N VAL A 14 -21.34 6.85 132.54
CA VAL A 14 -22.42 7.85 132.71
C VAL A 14 -23.73 7.37 132.06
N ILE A 15 -23.66 6.31 131.24
CA ILE A 15 -24.83 5.55 130.77
C ILE A 15 -25.51 4.77 131.92
N GLY A 16 -24.91 4.68 133.13
CA GLY A 16 -25.41 3.83 134.23
C GLY A 16 -25.90 4.52 135.51
N THR A 17 -25.82 5.85 135.67
CA THR A 17 -26.12 6.49 136.97
C THR A 17 -26.70 7.91 136.86
N VAL A 18 -27.38 8.19 135.75
CA VAL A 18 -28.60 9.05 135.70
C VAL A 18 -29.84 8.14 135.58
N THR A 19 -29.71 6.96 136.17
CA THR A 19 -30.80 6.10 136.62
C THR A 19 -31.40 6.72 137.90
N CYS A 20 -32.72 6.63 138.05
CA CYS A 20 -33.39 6.57 139.36
C CYS A 20 -33.89 7.85 140.08
N VAL A 21 -33.98 9.04 139.45
CA VAL A 21 -34.71 10.19 140.08
C VAL A 21 -35.89 10.74 139.25
N ALA A 22 -36.10 10.30 138.01
CA ALA A 22 -37.33 10.58 137.26
C ALA A 22 -38.30 9.37 137.24
N LEU A 23 -38.37 8.63 138.36
CA LEU A 23 -39.26 7.49 138.56
C LEU A 23 -40.32 7.74 139.67
N LEU A 24 -40.63 8.99 139.98
CA LEU A 24 -41.70 9.34 140.91
C LEU A 24 -42.29 10.69 140.54
N ASN A 25 -43.08 10.72 139.48
CA ASN A 25 -44.31 11.51 139.35
C ASN A 25 -44.95 11.20 138.00
N CYS A 26 -46.27 11.05 138.00
CA CYS A 26 -47.13 10.71 136.86
C CYS A 26 -47.22 9.22 136.53
N VAL A 27 -47.75 8.47 137.51
CA VAL A 27 -48.82 7.50 137.23
C VAL A 27 -49.92 8.27 136.50
N GLY A 28 -49.81 8.35 135.18
CA GLY A 28 -50.89 8.73 134.28
C GLY A 28 -51.44 7.44 133.73
N THR A 29 -52.68 7.13 134.10
CA THR A 29 -53.48 6.06 133.54
C THR A 29 -53.32 6.00 132.02
N VAL A 30 -52.70 4.93 131.52
CA VAL A 30 -52.87 4.50 130.14
C VAL A 30 -54.33 4.07 130.04
N GLU A 31 -55.19 4.94 129.53
CA GLU A 31 -56.42 4.44 128.92
C GLU A 31 -55.97 3.57 127.74
N ALA A 32 -56.19 2.25 127.87
CA ALA A 32 -56.01 1.35 126.74
C ALA A 32 -56.92 1.85 125.63
N ALA A 33 -56.35 2.22 124.47
CA ALA A 33 -57.13 2.61 123.31
C ALA A 33 -58.10 1.48 122.98
N ASP A 34 -59.38 1.80 122.83
CA ASP A 34 -60.43 0.80 122.64
C ASP A 34 -60.35 0.13 121.24
N LEU A 35 -59.47 0.61 120.34
CA LEU A 35 -59.36 0.26 118.93
C LEU A 35 -57.91 -0.01 118.47
N ARG A 36 -57.76 -0.95 117.52
CA ARG A 36 -56.52 -1.18 116.74
C ARG A 36 -56.82 -1.07 115.25
N VAL A 37 -55.95 -0.39 114.50
CA VAL A 37 -56.09 -0.17 113.06
C VAL A 37 -54.86 -0.67 112.31
N ASP A 38 -55.02 -1.48 111.27
CA ASP A 38 -53.93 -2.13 110.50
C ASP A 38 -54.18 -2.05 108.97
N PRO A 39 -53.22 -1.54 108.16
CA PRO A 39 -51.96 -0.92 108.55
C PRO A 39 -52.12 0.48 109.16
N SER A 40 -51.19 0.86 110.03
CA SER A 40 -51.14 2.20 110.65
C SER A 40 -50.63 3.28 109.69
N SER A 41 -50.06 2.90 108.54
CA SER A 41 -49.70 3.82 107.46
C SER A 41 -49.94 3.22 106.07
N ILE A 42 -50.31 4.07 105.11
CA ILE A 42 -50.57 3.72 103.71
C ILE A 42 -49.80 4.67 102.81
N ALA A 43 -49.18 4.16 101.74
CA ALA A 43 -48.57 4.97 100.70
C ALA A 43 -49.23 4.73 99.32
N VAL A 44 -49.44 5.81 98.57
CA VAL A 44 -49.95 5.82 97.19
C VAL A 44 -49.13 6.80 96.36
N SER A 45 -48.84 6.47 95.11
CA SER A 45 -48.20 7.37 94.16
C SER A 45 -49.04 7.49 92.90
N PHE A 46 -49.24 8.72 92.43
CA PHE A 46 -49.95 9.04 91.19
C PHE A 46 -48.98 9.68 90.19
N ALA A 47 -48.86 9.06 89.02
CA ALA A 47 -48.08 9.57 87.90
C ALA A 47 -49.02 10.31 86.93
N PHE A 48 -48.93 11.64 86.91
CA PHE A 48 -49.73 12.51 86.06
C PHE A 48 -49.18 12.54 84.63
N ASN A 49 -49.50 11.50 83.87
CA ASN A 49 -49.02 11.22 82.52
C ASN A 49 -50.11 11.29 81.43
N GLN A 50 -51.26 11.92 81.72
CA GLN A 50 -52.37 12.15 80.79
C GLN A 50 -52.76 13.63 80.77
N PRO A 51 -53.29 14.18 79.66
CA PRO A 51 -53.68 15.59 79.58
C PRO A 51 -54.61 16.03 80.70
N LYS A 52 -54.27 17.17 81.33
CA LYS A 52 -54.94 17.78 82.50
C LYS A 52 -56.47 17.81 82.40
N ASP A 53 -57.00 18.08 81.21
CA ASP A 53 -58.44 18.24 80.96
C ASP A 53 -59.20 16.90 80.90
N SER A 54 -58.48 15.78 80.79
CA SER A 54 -59.05 14.43 80.65
C SER A 54 -58.66 13.46 81.76
N ALA A 55 -57.79 13.89 82.67
CA ALA A 55 -57.13 13.00 83.60
C ALA A 55 -57.96 12.73 84.86
N TYR A 56 -58.07 11.46 85.24
CA TYR A 56 -58.70 11.00 86.47
C TYR A 56 -57.79 10.00 87.18
N TYR A 57 -57.38 10.31 88.40
CA TYR A 57 -56.46 9.49 89.17
C TYR A 57 -57.11 9.04 90.48
N GLU A 58 -57.40 7.74 90.57
CA GLU A 58 -57.98 7.11 91.75
C GLU A 58 -57.18 5.88 92.17
N ALA A 59 -57.03 5.68 93.48
CA ALA A 59 -56.50 4.47 94.07
C ALA A 59 -57.32 4.09 95.31
N GLN A 60 -57.56 2.80 95.50
CA GLN A 60 -58.26 2.29 96.68
C GLN A 60 -57.29 1.54 97.59
N ARG A 61 -57.41 1.75 98.90
CA ARG A 61 -56.57 1.11 99.93
C ARG A 61 -57.43 0.64 101.10
N THR A 62 -57.23 -0.60 101.53
CA THR A 62 -58.05 -1.20 102.59
C THR A 62 -57.32 -1.11 103.93
N VAL A 63 -58.06 -0.71 104.96
CA VAL A 63 -57.61 -0.69 106.35
C VAL A 63 -58.58 -1.52 107.19
N THR A 64 -58.06 -2.28 108.14
CA THR A 64 -58.89 -3.08 109.05
C THR A 64 -58.95 -2.42 110.42
N ILE A 65 -60.16 -2.18 110.92
CA ILE A 65 -60.43 -1.66 112.26
C ILE A 65 -60.84 -2.83 113.15
N GLN A 66 -60.20 -2.98 114.30
CA GLN A 66 -60.50 -4.04 115.27
C GLN A 66 -60.80 -3.44 116.63
N ASN A 67 -61.93 -3.84 117.24
CA ASN A 67 -62.25 -3.51 118.62
C ASN A 67 -61.54 -4.50 119.55
N ILE A 68 -60.64 -3.98 120.40
CA ILE A 68 -59.82 -4.79 121.31
C ILE A 68 -60.36 -4.83 122.75
N LYS A 69 -61.51 -4.20 123.01
CA LYS A 69 -62.19 -4.20 124.32
C LYS A 69 -63.14 -5.40 124.45
N PRO A 70 -62.88 -6.37 125.34
CA PRO A 70 -63.55 -7.68 125.30
C PRO A 70 -65.07 -7.66 125.55
N ASN A 71 -65.63 -6.61 126.15
CA ASN A 71 -67.02 -6.58 126.59
C ASN A 71 -67.73 -5.22 126.33
N ALA A 72 -67.25 -4.42 125.38
CA ALA A 72 -67.88 -3.14 125.02
C ALA A 72 -68.03 -3.01 123.51
N THR A 73 -69.18 -2.53 123.05
CA THR A 73 -69.36 -2.12 121.65
C THR A 73 -68.70 -0.77 121.47
N VAL A 74 -67.75 -0.68 120.52
CA VAL A 74 -67.10 0.57 120.15
C VAL A 74 -67.64 1.01 118.79
N SER A 75 -68.24 2.20 118.77
CA SER A 75 -68.73 2.84 117.55
C SER A 75 -68.01 4.17 117.34
N GLY A 76 -67.58 4.42 116.11
CA GLY A 76 -66.88 5.65 115.76
C GLY A 76 -67.08 6.06 114.31
N SER A 77 -66.70 7.29 114.00
CA SER A 77 -66.61 7.78 112.64
C SER A 77 -65.18 7.69 112.12
N ILE A 78 -65.05 7.66 110.80
CA ILE A 78 -63.77 7.72 110.09
C ILE A 78 -63.73 9.03 109.34
N SER A 79 -62.74 9.86 109.62
CA SER A 79 -62.62 11.17 108.97
C SER A 79 -62.36 10.99 107.47
N SER A 80 -62.94 11.87 106.66
CA SER A 80 -62.56 12.01 105.25
C SER A 80 -61.68 13.23 105.07
N ILE A 81 -60.87 13.21 104.01
CA ILE A 81 -60.13 14.37 103.52
C ILE A 81 -60.79 14.79 102.21
N SER A 82 -61.07 16.07 102.06
CA SER A 82 -61.60 16.65 100.82
C SER A 82 -60.70 17.81 100.40
N GLY A 83 -60.40 17.87 99.11
CA GLY A 83 -59.51 18.84 98.51
C GLY A 83 -58.91 18.30 97.21
N ASP A 84 -57.78 18.87 96.79
CA ASP A 84 -57.05 18.41 95.60
C ASP A 84 -56.60 16.96 95.70
N ILE A 85 -56.43 16.46 96.92
CA ILE A 85 -56.36 15.03 97.22
C ILE A 85 -57.50 14.72 98.18
N SER A 86 -58.42 13.87 97.74
CA SER A 86 -59.58 13.46 98.53
C SER A 86 -59.45 12.02 98.97
N ILE A 87 -59.67 11.74 100.25
CA ILE A 87 -59.63 10.41 100.86
C ILE A 87 -60.99 10.14 101.48
N THR A 88 -61.76 9.26 100.86
CA THR A 88 -63.13 8.95 101.28
C THR A 88 -63.20 7.51 101.82
N PRO A 89 -63.50 7.31 103.12
CA PRO A 89 -63.68 5.98 103.69
C PRO A 89 -65.07 5.41 103.37
N SER A 90 -65.14 4.11 103.08
CA SER A 90 -66.38 3.36 102.93
C SER A 90 -66.28 1.99 103.63
N PRO A 91 -67.08 1.72 104.67
CA PRO A 91 -68.06 2.62 105.30
C PRO A 91 -67.39 3.76 106.09
N SER A 92 -68.03 4.93 106.21
CA SER A 92 -67.51 6.13 106.90
C SER A 92 -67.70 6.12 108.43
N SER A 93 -68.30 5.07 108.96
CA SER A 93 -68.50 4.82 110.38
C SER A 93 -68.51 3.32 110.64
N PHE A 94 -68.15 2.91 111.84
CA PHE A 94 -68.15 1.51 112.26
C PHE A 94 -68.85 1.36 113.61
N SER A 95 -69.35 0.16 113.86
CA SER A 95 -69.83 -0.28 115.17
C SER A 95 -69.42 -1.74 115.35
N LEU A 96 -68.49 -1.99 116.27
CA LEU A 96 -67.84 -3.29 116.42
C LEU A 96 -68.08 -3.83 117.84
N LEU A 97 -68.56 -5.07 117.93
CA LEU A 97 -68.59 -5.82 119.19
C LEU A 97 -67.16 -6.14 119.65
N GLY A 98 -66.97 -6.42 120.94
CA GLY A 98 -65.67 -6.78 121.49
C GLY A 98 -65.01 -7.94 120.74
N GLY A 99 -63.79 -7.75 120.25
CA GLY A 99 -63.03 -8.73 119.47
C GLY A 99 -63.32 -8.76 117.96
N ALA A 100 -64.36 -8.08 117.47
CA ALA A 100 -64.71 -8.04 116.05
C ALA A 100 -63.82 -7.06 115.26
N SER A 101 -63.65 -7.33 113.96
CA SER A 101 -62.96 -6.44 113.02
C SER A 101 -63.80 -6.16 111.78
N SER A 102 -63.62 -4.99 111.16
CA SER A 102 -64.29 -4.59 109.92
C SER A 102 -63.29 -3.91 108.98
N PRO A 103 -63.26 -4.28 107.68
CA PRO A 103 -62.46 -3.59 106.68
C PRO A 103 -63.15 -2.31 106.22
N VAL A 104 -62.34 -1.29 105.97
CA VAL A 104 -62.74 0.01 105.42
C VAL A 104 -61.89 0.29 104.20
N ILE A 105 -62.54 0.62 103.09
CA ILE A 105 -61.85 1.01 101.86
C ILE A 105 -61.70 2.53 101.86
N LEU A 106 -60.46 3.00 101.79
CA LEU A 106 -60.12 4.40 101.54
C LEU A 106 -59.99 4.58 100.03
N THR A 107 -60.91 5.34 99.45
CA THR A 107 -60.81 5.78 98.05
C THR A 107 -60.04 7.09 98.01
N ILE A 108 -58.86 7.08 97.40
CA ILE A 108 -57.94 8.21 97.30
C ILE A 108 -58.00 8.72 95.87
N VAL A 109 -58.48 9.94 95.68
CA VAL A 109 -58.55 10.60 94.37
C VAL A 109 -57.61 11.79 94.39
N ALA A 110 -56.75 11.90 93.38
CA ALA A 110 -55.87 13.06 93.18
C ALA A 110 -56.34 13.86 91.97
N LEU A 111 -56.74 15.10 92.21
CA LEU A 111 -57.16 16.03 91.16
C LEU A 111 -55.93 16.59 90.41
N PRO A 112 -56.08 16.97 89.13
CA PRO A 112 -55.05 17.65 88.34
C PRO A 112 -54.51 18.97 88.92
N SER A 113 -55.15 19.51 89.96
CA SER A 113 -54.69 20.68 90.72
C SER A 113 -53.77 20.33 91.90
N ALA A 114 -53.65 19.07 92.29
CA ALA A 114 -52.80 18.65 93.40
C ALA A 114 -51.33 18.92 93.10
N SER A 115 -50.64 19.64 94.00
CA SER A 115 -49.23 20.01 93.77
C SER A 115 -48.32 18.79 93.74
N GLU A 116 -47.29 18.83 92.88
CA GLU A 116 -46.23 17.82 92.82
C GLU A 116 -45.41 17.83 94.11
N ASP A 117 -45.72 16.93 95.04
CA ASP A 117 -44.97 16.69 96.27
C ASP A 117 -45.43 15.38 96.93
N VAL A 118 -44.83 15.04 98.07
CA VAL A 118 -45.30 14.02 99.00
C VAL A 118 -46.24 14.66 100.02
N HIS A 119 -47.53 14.36 99.89
CA HIS A 119 -48.56 14.83 100.81
C HIS A 119 -48.84 13.79 101.88
N THR A 120 -49.05 14.21 103.13
CA THR A 120 -49.33 13.30 104.24
C THR A 120 -50.61 13.71 104.97
N PHE A 121 -51.57 12.79 105.05
CA PHE A 121 -52.88 13.04 105.61
C PHE A 121 -53.14 12.12 106.81
N PRO A 122 -53.43 12.67 108.00
CA PRO A 122 -53.93 11.87 109.12
C PRO A 122 -55.42 11.56 108.92
N ILE A 123 -55.79 10.29 109.01
CA ILE A 123 -57.19 9.83 109.01
C ILE A 123 -57.51 9.32 110.42
N THR A 124 -58.44 9.99 111.10
CA THR A 124 -58.92 9.62 112.42
C THR A 124 -59.98 8.53 112.31
N VAL A 125 -59.81 7.47 113.10
CA VAL A 125 -60.67 6.28 113.19
C VAL A 125 -61.05 6.12 114.67
N GLY A 126 -62.19 6.69 115.08
CA GLY A 126 -62.51 6.83 116.51
C GLY A 126 -61.43 7.66 117.22
N ASP A 127 -60.70 7.05 118.16
CA ASP A 127 -59.63 7.70 118.93
C ASP A 127 -58.21 7.42 118.39
N VAL A 128 -58.07 6.69 117.27
CA VAL A 128 -56.78 6.31 116.66
C VAL A 128 -56.60 7.00 115.31
N SER A 129 -55.41 7.52 115.01
CA SER A 129 -55.09 8.09 113.70
C SER A 129 -54.19 7.18 112.86
N ILE A 130 -54.51 6.98 111.59
CA ILE A 130 -53.61 6.38 110.58
C ILE A 130 -53.07 7.45 109.64
N THR A 131 -51.92 7.19 109.03
CA THR A 131 -51.27 8.15 108.11
C THR A 131 -51.35 7.68 106.67
N VAL A 132 -51.95 8.47 105.78
CA VAL A 132 -51.97 8.22 104.33
C VAL A 132 -51.00 9.18 103.64
N THR A 133 -49.95 8.62 103.03
CA THR A 133 -48.97 9.36 102.23
C THR A 133 -49.32 9.25 100.74
N VAL A 134 -49.47 10.38 100.06
CA VAL A 134 -49.79 10.46 98.63
C VAL A 134 -48.68 11.22 97.92
N THR A 135 -47.94 10.55 97.05
CA THR A 135 -46.91 11.17 96.19
C THR A 135 -47.51 11.53 94.84
N ILE A 136 -47.41 12.80 94.47
CA ILE A 136 -47.82 13.31 93.16
C ILE A 136 -46.56 13.50 92.31
N ILE A 137 -46.54 12.93 91.10
CA ILE A 137 -45.42 13.06 90.15
C ILE A 137 -45.96 13.59 88.82
N TYR A 138 -45.46 14.73 88.36
CA TYR A 138 -45.86 15.32 87.09
C TYR A 138 -44.96 14.85 85.95
N TYR A 139 -45.59 14.38 84.88
CA TYR A 139 -44.91 14.11 83.61
C TYR A 139 -45.16 15.26 82.64
N ALA A 140 -44.27 15.41 81.67
CA ALA A 140 -44.46 16.32 80.55
C ALA A 140 -44.16 15.60 79.23
N LYS A 141 -44.89 15.96 78.17
CA LYS A 141 -44.66 15.45 76.83
C LYS A 141 -44.57 16.62 75.86
N ILE A 142 -43.40 16.79 75.24
CA ILE A 142 -43.17 17.80 74.21
C ILE A 142 -43.32 17.18 72.85
N GLU A 143 -44.32 17.64 72.11
CA GLU A 143 -44.51 17.31 70.70
C GLU A 143 -43.87 18.39 69.82
N VAL A 144 -43.17 17.97 68.77
CA VAL A 144 -42.42 18.86 67.87
C VAL A 144 -42.92 18.68 66.45
N SER A 145 -43.41 19.77 65.83
CA SER A 145 -43.94 19.74 64.47
C SER A 145 -43.63 21.03 63.68
N PRO A 146 -43.12 20.94 62.44
CA PRO A 146 -42.69 19.72 61.75
C PRO A 146 -41.35 19.19 62.28
N SER A 147 -41.10 17.89 62.09
CA SER A 147 -39.84 17.21 62.42
C SER A 147 -38.73 17.37 61.38
N SER A 148 -39.06 17.98 60.24
CA SER A 148 -38.19 18.20 59.09
C SER A 148 -38.49 19.56 58.47
N ILE A 149 -37.44 20.32 58.16
CA ILE A 149 -37.50 21.56 57.39
C ILE A 149 -36.76 21.36 56.08
N ASP A 150 -37.43 21.65 54.97
CA ASP A 150 -36.79 21.76 53.67
C ASP A 150 -36.90 23.22 53.20
N PHE A 151 -35.74 23.84 52.96
CA PHE A 151 -35.67 25.19 52.38
C PHE A 151 -35.81 25.19 50.86
N GLY A 152 -35.76 24.03 50.21
CA GLY A 152 -35.83 23.90 48.75
C GLY A 152 -34.56 24.37 48.05
N VAL A 153 -34.71 24.89 46.84
CA VAL A 153 -33.63 25.48 46.04
C VAL A 153 -33.53 26.96 46.36
N ILE A 154 -32.35 27.42 46.79
CA ILE A 154 -32.11 28.83 47.14
C ILE A 154 -30.83 29.36 46.50
N HIS A 155 -30.76 30.67 46.34
CA HIS A 155 -29.55 31.38 45.99
C HIS A 155 -28.67 31.60 47.23
N ARG A 156 -27.35 31.76 47.04
CA ARG A 156 -26.43 32.04 48.17
C ARG A 156 -26.71 33.37 48.86
N THR A 157 -27.43 34.29 48.21
CA THR A 157 -27.82 35.59 48.79
C THR A 157 -29.16 35.54 49.52
N ASP A 158 -29.89 34.44 49.43
CA ASP A 158 -31.20 34.30 50.07
C ASP A 158 -31.03 34.08 51.58
N ASN A 159 -31.96 34.63 52.38
CA ASN A 159 -31.96 34.48 53.83
C ASN A 159 -33.31 33.96 54.37
N PRO A 160 -33.76 32.76 53.95
CA PRO A 160 -35.08 32.27 54.32
C PRO A 160 -35.13 31.82 55.78
N SER A 161 -36.33 31.85 56.36
CA SER A 161 -36.61 31.36 57.71
C SER A 161 -37.83 30.42 57.73
N ARG A 162 -37.82 29.43 58.63
CA ARG A 162 -38.91 28.48 58.85
C ARG A 162 -39.16 28.28 60.34
N THR A 163 -40.39 27.98 60.72
CA THR A 163 -40.79 27.84 62.12
C THR A 163 -41.11 26.39 62.47
N VAL A 164 -40.69 25.95 63.66
CA VAL A 164 -41.06 24.67 64.26
C VAL A 164 -41.81 24.94 65.55
N ARG A 165 -42.99 24.34 65.69
CA ARG A 165 -43.80 24.44 66.90
C ARG A 165 -43.42 23.32 67.86
N MET A 166 -43.19 23.69 69.12
CA MET A 166 -43.00 22.76 70.23
C MET A 166 -44.14 22.97 71.22
N SER A 167 -44.85 21.90 71.58
CA SER A 167 -46.06 21.98 72.43
C SER A 167 -46.03 20.97 73.56
N GLU A 168 -46.28 21.45 74.80
CA GLU A 168 -46.42 20.59 75.97
C GLU A 168 -47.85 20.06 76.04
N GLN A 169 -48.00 18.73 76.06
CA GLN A 169 -49.29 18.06 75.86
C GLN A 169 -50.03 17.75 77.15
N TYR A 170 -49.36 17.68 78.31
CA TYR A 170 -49.99 17.18 79.54
C TYR A 170 -50.56 18.26 80.45
N GLY A 171 -50.03 19.49 80.42
CA GLY A 171 -50.60 20.64 81.14
C GLY A 171 -50.12 20.82 82.58
N TYR A 172 -49.15 20.03 83.05
CA TYR A 172 -48.76 20.02 84.47
C TYR A 172 -47.53 20.85 84.82
N LYS A 173 -46.50 20.85 83.96
CA LYS A 173 -45.25 21.57 84.23
C LYS A 173 -44.61 22.14 82.97
N ALA A 174 -43.93 23.27 83.14
CA ALA A 174 -43.14 23.86 82.07
C ALA A 174 -41.84 23.07 81.85
N VAL A 175 -41.40 22.99 80.60
CA VAL A 175 -40.19 22.26 80.19
C VAL A 175 -39.26 23.20 79.42
N THR A 176 -38.02 23.29 79.87
CA THR A 176 -36.95 23.90 79.06
C THR A 176 -36.37 22.85 78.11
N VAL A 177 -36.47 23.11 76.81
CA VAL A 177 -35.89 22.29 75.75
C VAL A 177 -34.62 22.97 75.26
N ASN A 178 -33.49 22.26 75.30
CA ASN A 178 -32.21 22.69 74.75
C ASN A 178 -32.06 22.17 73.32
N LEU A 179 -31.61 23.05 72.41
CA LEU A 179 -31.41 22.77 71.00
C LEU A 179 -29.92 22.82 70.66
N TYR A 180 -29.38 21.68 70.20
CA TYR A 180 -27.99 21.57 69.79
C TYR A 180 -27.90 21.37 68.28
N ARG A 181 -27.25 22.30 67.58
CA ARG A 181 -27.12 22.28 66.12
C ARG A 181 -25.87 21.50 65.68
N SER A 182 -26.01 20.58 64.73
CA SER A 182 -24.91 19.98 63.97
C SER A 182 -24.61 20.78 62.68
N GLY A 183 -23.42 20.65 62.09
CA GLY A 183 -23.05 21.26 60.79
C GLY A 183 -22.41 22.65 60.88
N ASN A 184 -22.34 23.37 59.77
CA ASN A 184 -21.76 24.73 59.69
C ASN A 184 -22.69 25.81 60.27
N SER A 185 -22.18 27.03 60.46
CA SER A 185 -22.91 28.14 61.10
C SER A 185 -23.98 28.82 60.24
N TRP A 186 -24.34 28.28 59.07
CA TRP A 186 -25.30 28.92 58.17
C TRP A 186 -26.73 28.82 58.66
N VAL A 187 -27.05 27.83 59.48
CA VAL A 187 -28.35 27.73 60.14
C VAL A 187 -28.25 28.27 61.56
N THR A 188 -29.18 29.13 61.95
CA THR A 188 -29.25 29.75 63.28
C THR A 188 -30.63 29.54 63.90
N GLY A 189 -30.67 29.44 65.23
CA GLY A 189 -31.86 29.25 66.04
C GLY A 189 -31.52 29.44 67.53
N PRO A 190 -32.51 29.51 68.43
CA PRO A 190 -32.26 29.64 69.86
C PRO A 190 -31.57 28.40 70.43
N SER A 191 -30.70 28.57 71.43
CA SER A 191 -30.00 27.47 72.12
C SER A 191 -30.88 26.73 73.13
N SER A 192 -31.91 27.41 73.65
CA SER A 192 -32.91 26.83 74.54
C SER A 192 -34.22 27.61 74.44
N ILE A 193 -35.32 26.94 74.76
CA ILE A 193 -36.65 27.55 74.84
C ILE A 193 -37.44 26.92 75.98
N GLN A 194 -38.16 27.75 76.73
CA GLN A 194 -39.09 27.27 77.76
C GLN A 194 -40.49 27.11 77.15
N ILE A 195 -41.04 25.90 77.21
CA ILE A 195 -42.41 25.59 76.83
C ILE A 195 -43.25 25.59 78.11
N PRO A 196 -44.18 26.54 78.29
CA PRO A 196 -45.09 26.53 79.44
C PRO A 196 -46.02 25.31 79.41
N ALA A 197 -46.52 24.92 80.59
CA ALA A 197 -47.41 23.78 80.73
C ALA A 197 -48.67 23.95 79.87
N GLY A 198 -49.01 22.95 79.04
CA GLY A 198 -50.19 22.98 78.15
C GLY A 198 -50.14 24.02 77.02
N GLU A 199 -49.04 24.76 76.87
CA GLU A 199 -48.87 25.77 75.81
C GLU A 199 -47.94 25.28 74.69
N SER A 200 -47.88 26.06 73.62
CA SER A 200 -46.93 25.87 72.53
C SER A 200 -46.07 27.11 72.28
N ARG A 201 -44.86 26.89 71.75
CA ARG A 201 -43.94 27.95 71.32
C ARG A 201 -43.39 27.64 69.94
N ASP A 202 -43.28 28.67 69.13
CA ASP A 202 -42.69 28.59 67.79
C ASP A 202 -41.21 28.97 67.84
N VAL A 203 -40.36 28.08 67.34
CA VAL A 203 -38.93 28.26 67.18
C VAL A 203 -38.66 28.63 65.73
N THR A 204 -38.11 29.82 65.49
CA THR A 204 -37.69 30.23 64.14
C THR A 204 -36.26 29.77 63.88
N VAL A 205 -36.08 29.08 62.77
CA VAL A 205 -34.79 28.66 62.23
C VAL A 205 -34.51 29.49 60.98
N GLN A 206 -33.36 30.16 60.95
CA GLN A 206 -32.95 31.02 59.84
C GLN A 206 -31.72 30.46 59.14
N LEU A 207 -31.73 30.46 57.81
CA LEU A 207 -30.62 30.06 56.96
C LEU A 207 -29.97 31.29 56.32
N THR A 208 -28.66 31.45 56.53
CA THR A 208 -27.79 32.46 55.91
C THR A 208 -26.62 31.73 55.25
N PRO A 209 -26.75 31.37 53.96
CA PRO A 209 -25.71 30.69 53.21
C PRO A 209 -24.40 31.48 53.17
N GLY A 210 -23.27 30.75 53.19
CA GLY A 210 -21.95 31.30 52.89
C GLY A 210 -21.57 31.06 51.44
N TYR A 211 -20.29 30.74 51.19
CA TYR A 211 -19.83 30.31 49.87
C TYR A 211 -20.03 28.78 49.71
N PRO A 212 -21.00 28.33 48.88
CA PRO A 212 -21.23 26.91 48.69
C PRO A 212 -20.09 26.26 47.88
N ASP A 213 -19.63 25.10 48.35
CA ASP A 213 -18.66 24.21 47.68
C ASP A 213 -19.34 23.00 47.02
N ARG A 214 -20.63 22.78 47.32
CA ARG A 214 -21.51 21.76 46.76
C ARG A 214 -22.95 22.26 46.83
N ASN A 215 -23.88 21.56 46.16
CA ASN A 215 -25.27 21.99 46.14
C ASN A 215 -26.08 21.59 47.38
N GLU A 216 -25.79 20.45 48.00
CA GLU A 216 -26.63 19.91 49.08
C GLU A 216 -26.02 20.10 50.48
N TYR A 217 -26.81 20.68 51.38
CA TYR A 217 -26.45 20.83 52.79
C TYR A 217 -27.56 20.31 53.69
N SER A 218 -27.15 19.75 54.84
CA SER A 218 -28.07 19.32 55.88
C SER A 218 -27.56 19.64 57.27
N TRP A 219 -28.49 19.94 58.18
CA TRP A 219 -28.25 20.18 59.59
C TRP A 219 -29.25 19.38 60.42
N THR A 220 -28.92 19.15 61.68
CA THR A 220 -29.83 18.54 62.65
C THR A 220 -29.79 19.34 63.94
N PHE A 221 -30.97 19.73 64.45
CA PHE A 221 -31.10 20.21 65.82
C PHE A 221 -31.48 19.04 66.72
N SER A 222 -30.58 18.62 67.60
CA SER A 222 -30.86 17.63 68.64
C SER A 222 -31.52 18.31 69.84
N LEU A 223 -32.65 17.75 70.28
CA LEU A 223 -33.47 18.28 71.34
C LEU A 223 -33.25 17.47 72.61
N SER A 224 -33.05 18.16 73.73
CA SER A 224 -32.86 17.53 75.04
C SER A 224 -33.47 18.39 76.14
N THR A 225 -33.72 17.79 77.29
CA THR A 225 -34.16 18.50 78.50
C THR A 225 -33.52 17.89 79.73
N THR A 226 -33.37 18.70 80.76
CA THR A 226 -32.95 18.24 82.10
C THR A 226 -34.14 18.05 83.04
N ALA A 227 -35.36 18.36 82.59
CA ALA A 227 -36.57 18.13 83.37
C ALA A 227 -36.80 16.62 83.52
N SER A 228 -36.94 16.15 84.76
CA SER A 228 -37.28 14.75 85.06
C SER A 228 -38.64 14.38 84.46
N ASN A 229 -38.86 13.08 84.22
CA ASN A 229 -40.16 12.54 83.77
C ASN A 229 -40.73 13.25 82.52
N THR A 230 -39.84 13.66 81.60
CA THR A 230 -40.22 14.40 80.39
C THR A 230 -39.83 13.62 79.14
N GLU A 231 -40.76 13.50 78.21
CA GLU A 231 -40.52 12.92 76.88
C GLU A 231 -40.56 14.02 75.81
N ILE A 232 -39.61 13.99 74.86
CA ILE A 232 -39.62 14.87 73.68
C ILE A 232 -39.74 13.98 72.45
N THR A 233 -40.75 14.21 71.62
CA THR A 233 -41.03 13.40 70.44
C THR A 233 -41.37 14.29 69.24
N PRO A 234 -40.57 14.25 68.15
CA PRO A 234 -39.24 13.62 68.02
C PRO A 234 -38.12 14.37 68.75
N ARG A 235 -37.01 13.68 69.06
CA ARG A 235 -35.82 14.26 69.72
C ARG A 235 -34.89 15.05 68.78
N SER A 236 -35.28 15.26 67.53
CA SER A 236 -34.48 16.02 66.59
C SER A 236 -35.31 16.63 65.47
N ILE A 237 -34.85 17.75 64.95
CA ILE A 237 -35.37 18.41 63.75
C ILE A 237 -34.31 18.30 62.66
N SER A 238 -34.63 17.70 61.52
CA SER A 238 -33.74 17.64 60.35
C SER A 238 -33.96 18.85 59.43
N ILE A 239 -32.90 19.38 58.87
CA ILE A 239 -32.94 20.53 57.97
C ILE A 239 -32.16 20.20 56.70
N LYS A 240 -32.73 20.48 55.54
CA LYS A 240 -32.09 20.31 54.24
C LYS A 240 -32.28 21.54 53.35
N VAL A 241 -31.32 21.75 52.45
CA VAL A 241 -31.37 22.80 51.42
C VAL A 241 -30.52 22.42 50.21
N TYR A 242 -30.94 22.89 49.04
CA TYR A 242 -30.16 22.90 47.81
C TYR A 242 -29.73 24.34 47.49
N ILE A 243 -28.44 24.64 47.53
CA ILE A 243 -27.90 25.98 47.25
C ILE A 243 -27.32 25.98 45.84
N LEU A 244 -27.73 26.93 45.01
CA LEU A 244 -27.19 27.11 43.66
C LEU A 244 -25.70 27.48 43.72
N LEU A 245 -24.87 26.80 42.94
CA LEU A 245 -23.45 27.15 42.82
C LEU A 245 -23.30 28.35 41.87
N PRO A 246 -22.41 29.32 42.21
CA PRO A 246 -22.11 30.44 41.33
C PRO A 246 -21.56 29.94 39.98
N PRO A 247 -21.69 30.73 38.91
CA PRO A 247 -21.21 30.32 37.60
C PRO A 247 -19.70 30.10 37.67
N LYS A 248 -19.22 29.04 37.01
CA LYS A 248 -17.79 28.71 36.96
C LYS A 248 -17.45 28.11 35.62
N LEU A 249 -16.44 28.66 34.96
CA LEU A 249 -15.96 28.18 33.67
C LEU A 249 -15.35 26.77 33.84
N GLY A 250 -15.87 25.81 33.07
CA GLY A 250 -15.33 24.46 32.99
C GLY A 250 -14.11 24.37 32.07
N ARG A 251 -13.71 23.14 31.72
CA ARG A 251 -12.64 22.93 30.73
C ARG A 251 -13.11 23.35 29.34
N LEU A 252 -12.21 23.98 28.59
CA LEU A 252 -12.39 24.25 27.18
C LEU A 252 -11.94 23.01 26.39
N TYR A 253 -12.65 22.70 25.31
CA TYR A 253 -12.32 21.62 24.40
C TYR A 253 -12.25 22.18 22.98
N ASP A 254 -11.25 21.73 22.23
CA ASP A 254 -11.10 22.02 20.81
C ASP A 254 -10.83 20.74 20.01
N GLU A 255 -11.07 20.85 18.71
CA GLU A 255 -10.71 19.84 17.72
C GLU A 255 -9.68 20.41 16.75
N GLU A 256 -8.73 19.58 16.35
CA GLU A 256 -7.80 19.91 15.26
C GLU A 256 -8.56 19.91 13.92
N LEU A 257 -8.36 20.95 13.11
CA LEU A 257 -8.95 21.03 11.78
C LEU A 257 -7.92 20.78 10.69
N GLU A 258 -8.19 19.80 9.85
CA GLU A 258 -7.49 19.62 8.58
C GLU A 258 -8.26 20.29 7.43
N LEU A 259 -7.62 21.22 6.72
CA LEU A 259 -8.17 21.89 5.53
C LEU A 259 -7.42 21.43 4.28
N LYS A 260 -8.10 20.65 3.43
CA LYS A 260 -7.57 20.17 2.14
C LYS A 260 -7.99 21.10 1.00
N PHE A 261 -7.04 21.45 0.14
CA PHE A 261 -7.29 22.31 -1.03
C PHE A 261 -7.81 21.48 -2.21
N ASP A 262 -9.01 20.94 -2.09
CA ASP A 262 -9.62 19.94 -2.99
C ASP A 262 -9.99 20.44 -4.42
N LYS A 263 -9.49 21.60 -4.85
CA LYS A 263 -9.73 22.14 -6.19
C LYS A 263 -8.43 22.69 -6.79
N PRO A 264 -8.28 22.68 -8.13
CA PRO A 264 -7.09 23.21 -8.77
C PRO A 264 -6.83 24.67 -8.36
N LYS A 265 -5.55 25.01 -8.20
CA LYS A 265 -5.10 26.34 -7.79
C LYS A 265 -5.77 27.44 -8.63
N GLY A 266 -6.36 28.42 -7.96
CA GLY A 266 -7.04 29.55 -8.60
C GLY A 266 -8.50 29.30 -9.02
N THR A 267 -9.02 28.08 -8.91
CA THR A 267 -10.45 27.78 -9.24
C THR A 267 -11.41 28.38 -8.20
N VAL A 268 -10.95 28.53 -6.96
CA VAL A 268 -11.67 29.22 -5.88
C VAL A 268 -10.74 30.26 -5.27
N SER A 269 -11.29 31.39 -4.83
CA SER A 269 -10.50 32.45 -4.20
C SER A 269 -10.10 32.10 -2.76
N THR A 270 -10.98 31.41 -2.01
CA THR A 270 -10.78 31.10 -0.59
C THR A 270 -11.49 29.81 -0.19
N TYR A 271 -10.88 29.08 0.74
CA TYR A 271 -11.46 27.93 1.43
C TYR A 271 -11.96 28.36 2.81
N THR A 272 -13.23 28.10 3.10
CA THR A 272 -13.87 28.43 4.38
C THR A 272 -14.29 27.16 5.14
N ARG A 273 -13.92 27.08 6.41
CA ARG A 273 -14.35 26.04 7.36
C ARG A 273 -14.58 26.64 8.75
N TYR A 274 -15.19 25.84 9.62
CA TYR A 274 -15.47 26.23 11.00
C TYR A 274 -14.84 25.24 11.98
N ILE A 275 -14.36 25.76 13.11
CA ILE A 275 -13.99 24.98 14.29
C ILE A 275 -14.93 25.41 15.41
N GLU A 276 -15.31 24.45 16.24
CA GLU A 276 -16.17 24.68 17.41
C GLU A 276 -15.33 24.51 18.68
N VAL A 277 -15.38 25.51 19.56
CA VAL A 277 -14.75 25.46 20.88
C VAL A 277 -15.83 25.32 21.94
N GLY A 278 -15.84 24.19 22.63
CA GLY A 278 -16.82 23.90 23.66
C GLY A 278 -16.56 24.70 24.94
N ILE A 279 -17.54 25.51 25.34
CA ILE A 279 -17.53 26.29 26.58
C ILE A 279 -18.56 25.69 27.54
N SER A 280 -18.10 25.22 28.70
CA SER A 280 -18.95 24.58 29.71
C SER A 280 -19.09 25.44 30.97
N ASN A 281 -20.28 25.44 31.55
CA ASN A 281 -20.57 26.06 32.84
C ASN A 281 -20.83 24.96 33.89
N ILE A 282 -19.94 24.85 34.87
CA ILE A 282 -20.08 23.85 35.94
C ILE A 282 -20.89 24.35 37.14
N GLY A 283 -21.24 25.65 37.18
CA GLY A 283 -22.17 26.25 38.14
C GLY A 283 -23.62 26.07 37.71
N ASP A 284 -24.57 26.49 38.57
CA ASP A 284 -26.02 26.39 38.31
C ASP A 284 -26.62 27.69 37.77
N GLU A 285 -25.93 28.81 37.97
CA GLU A 285 -26.31 30.11 37.45
C GLU A 285 -25.72 30.34 36.05
N THR A 286 -26.36 31.19 35.24
CA THR A 286 -25.89 31.51 33.89
C THR A 286 -24.49 32.14 33.90
N LEU A 287 -23.59 31.55 33.13
CA LEU A 287 -22.25 32.06 32.85
C LEU A 287 -22.31 33.02 31.66
N TYR A 288 -21.80 34.25 31.80
CA TYR A 288 -21.57 35.16 30.68
C TYR A 288 -20.09 35.19 30.35
N PHE A 289 -19.75 35.17 29.07
CA PHE A 289 -18.36 35.20 28.63
C PHE A 289 -18.15 36.14 27.44
N THR A 290 -16.90 36.59 27.35
CA THR A 290 -16.34 37.29 26.19
C THR A 290 -15.13 36.51 25.69
N SER A 291 -14.96 36.43 24.38
CA SER A 291 -13.89 35.69 23.74
C SER A 291 -13.08 36.61 22.83
N THR A 292 -11.76 36.43 22.88
CA THR A 292 -10.81 37.15 22.03
C THR A 292 -9.92 36.13 21.33
N PHE A 293 -9.65 36.36 20.06
CA PHE A 293 -8.74 35.52 19.29
C PHE A 293 -7.40 36.23 19.12
N THR A 294 -6.33 35.54 19.48
CA THR A 294 -4.95 35.98 19.27
C THR A 294 -4.34 35.12 18.17
N ALA A 295 -4.11 35.71 17.00
CA ALA A 295 -3.51 35.03 15.85
C ALA A 295 -1.98 34.96 15.98
N TYR A 296 -1.36 33.81 15.74
CA TYR A 296 0.11 33.68 15.72
C TYR A 296 0.72 33.56 14.31
N THR A 297 -0.08 33.32 13.26
CA THR A 297 0.45 32.99 11.92
C THR A 297 -0.18 33.79 10.80
N SER A 298 0.67 34.39 9.95
CA SER A 298 0.29 35.05 8.70
C SER A 298 -0.13 34.04 7.64
N GLY A 299 -1.19 34.34 6.87
CA GLY A 299 -1.62 33.54 5.70
C GLY A 299 -3.00 32.89 5.82
N VAL A 300 -3.54 32.73 7.02
CA VAL A 300 -4.91 32.23 7.26
C VAL A 300 -5.65 33.21 8.16
N SER A 301 -6.85 33.63 7.75
CA SER A 301 -7.71 34.50 8.53
C SER A 301 -8.61 33.67 9.41
N ILE A 302 -8.46 33.81 10.74
CA ILE A 302 -9.33 33.16 11.72
C ILE A 302 -10.08 34.24 12.47
N ARG A 303 -11.41 34.16 12.49
CA ARG A 303 -12.29 35.10 13.19
C ARG A 303 -13.34 34.37 14.01
N ILE A 304 -13.66 34.92 15.17
CA ILE A 304 -14.76 34.44 15.99
C ILE A 304 -16.06 35.00 15.40
N VAL A 305 -17.06 34.16 15.14
CA VAL A 305 -18.34 34.60 14.56
C VAL A 305 -19.13 35.45 15.55
N ASN A 306 -19.19 35.02 16.82
CA ASN A 306 -19.86 35.72 17.92
C ASN A 306 -18.95 35.77 19.16
N PRO A 307 -18.28 36.90 19.45
CA PRO A 307 -17.27 36.98 20.51
C PRO A 307 -17.86 37.07 21.93
N THR A 308 -19.18 37.11 22.07
CA THR A 308 -19.85 37.20 23.38
C THR A 308 -21.00 36.20 23.44
N GLY A 309 -21.22 35.59 24.59
CA GLY A 309 -22.29 34.61 24.76
C GLY A 309 -22.63 34.34 26.21
N SER A 310 -23.62 33.47 26.40
CA SER A 310 -24.06 33.01 27.71
C SER A 310 -24.28 31.50 27.70
N VAL A 311 -23.93 30.83 28.79
CA VAL A 311 -24.13 29.39 28.99
C VAL A 311 -24.99 29.20 30.23
N SER A 312 -26.16 28.59 30.07
CA SER A 312 -27.03 28.23 31.19
C SER A 312 -26.31 27.35 32.21
N GLY A 313 -26.83 27.30 33.44
CA GLY A 313 -26.32 26.40 34.49
C GLY A 313 -26.18 24.96 34.01
N LYS A 314 -25.10 24.29 34.42
CA LYS A 314 -24.81 22.89 34.12
C LYS A 314 -24.90 22.52 32.63
N SER A 315 -24.69 23.49 31.73
CA SER A 315 -24.82 23.34 30.28
C SER A 315 -23.51 23.68 29.57
N SER A 316 -23.47 23.43 28.26
CA SER A 316 -22.38 23.83 27.38
C SER A 316 -22.90 24.54 26.13
N THR A 317 -22.06 25.36 25.51
CA THR A 317 -22.31 25.97 24.20
C THR A 317 -21.03 25.98 23.38
N ASP A 318 -21.15 26.05 22.06
CA ASP A 318 -20.03 26.02 21.15
C ASP A 318 -19.75 27.41 20.58
N LEU A 319 -18.50 27.86 20.74
CA LEU A 319 -18.00 29.07 20.09
C LEU A 319 -17.47 28.70 18.70
N ARG A 320 -18.13 29.22 17.65
CA ARG A 320 -17.69 29.03 16.27
C ARG A 320 -16.57 29.97 15.87
N LEU A 321 -15.45 29.40 15.45
CA LEU A 321 -14.39 30.08 14.71
C LEU A 321 -14.58 29.85 13.22
N GLN A 322 -14.50 30.90 12.43
CA GLN A 322 -14.45 30.83 10.98
C GLN A 322 -13.00 30.95 10.51
N ILE A 323 -12.54 29.93 9.79
CA ILE A 323 -11.20 29.84 9.22
C ILE A 323 -11.34 30.07 7.71
N VAL A 324 -10.62 31.06 7.21
CA VAL A 324 -10.58 31.43 5.79
C VAL A 324 -9.13 31.41 5.32
N ALA A 325 -8.82 30.46 4.45
CA ALA A 325 -7.51 30.36 3.80
C ALA A 325 -7.64 30.77 2.32
N PRO A 326 -6.84 31.72 1.81
CA PRO A 326 -6.77 31.96 0.37
C PRO A 326 -6.18 30.75 -0.34
N TYR A 327 -6.45 30.61 -1.64
CA TYR A 327 -5.99 29.44 -2.41
C TYR A 327 -4.46 29.34 -2.53
N ASP A 328 -3.73 30.43 -2.31
CA ASP A 328 -2.26 30.48 -2.35
C ASP A 328 -1.61 30.36 -0.98
N ALA A 329 -2.40 30.13 0.09
CA ALA A 329 -1.87 29.95 1.44
C ALA A 329 -0.87 28.77 1.45
N PRO A 330 0.35 28.98 2.00
CA PRO A 330 1.36 27.94 2.08
C PRO A 330 0.87 26.71 2.84
N GLU A 331 1.30 25.53 2.43
CA GLU A 331 1.09 24.32 3.21
C GLU A 331 1.78 24.42 4.58
N GLY A 332 1.15 23.90 5.64
CA GLY A 332 1.74 23.88 6.97
C GLY A 332 0.72 23.90 8.11
N THR A 333 1.25 23.96 9.32
CA THR A 333 0.45 24.03 10.55
C THR A 333 0.36 25.48 11.03
N TYR A 334 -0.87 25.98 11.13
CA TYR A 334 -1.21 27.31 11.60
C TYR A 334 -1.78 27.20 13.01
N ARG A 335 -1.34 28.10 13.89
CA ARG A 335 -1.74 28.07 15.31
C ARG A 335 -2.34 29.40 15.73
N GLY A 336 -3.37 29.32 16.56
CA GLY A 336 -4.04 30.47 17.17
C GLY A 336 -4.35 30.18 18.63
N ARG A 337 -4.71 31.20 19.40
CA ARG A 337 -5.25 31.02 20.75
C ARG A 337 -6.58 31.74 20.88
N VAL A 338 -7.56 31.04 21.44
CA VAL A 338 -8.81 31.62 21.87
C VAL A 338 -8.73 31.81 23.37
N ASP A 339 -8.88 33.05 23.83
CA ASP A 339 -8.97 33.40 25.23
C ASP A 339 -10.43 33.66 25.59
N ILE A 340 -10.93 32.99 26.61
CA ILE A 340 -12.29 33.14 27.17
C ILE A 340 -12.19 33.82 28.53
N LYS A 341 -12.90 34.95 28.68
CA LYS A 341 -13.01 35.70 29.95
C LYS A 341 -14.47 35.72 30.40
N ALA A 342 -14.74 35.16 31.59
CA ALA A 342 -16.07 35.07 32.18
C ALA A 342 -16.20 35.84 33.51
N GLY A 343 -15.44 36.93 33.69
CA GLY A 343 -15.46 37.74 34.91
C GLY A 343 -15.01 36.95 36.15
N GLU A 344 -15.78 37.03 37.24
CA GLU A 344 -15.52 36.30 38.49
C GLU A 344 -15.64 34.78 38.36
N ALA A 345 -16.31 34.28 37.31
CA ALA A 345 -16.46 32.85 37.03
C ALA A 345 -15.18 32.20 36.47
N GLY A 346 -14.15 33.01 36.17
CA GLY A 346 -12.83 32.57 35.73
C GLY A 346 -12.49 32.96 34.29
N SER A 347 -11.32 32.49 33.86
CA SER A 347 -10.82 32.65 32.49
C SER A 347 -10.09 31.37 32.05
N GLY A 348 -10.09 31.09 30.76
CA GLY A 348 -9.38 29.96 30.18
C GLY A 348 -8.90 30.28 28.77
N SER A 349 -7.95 29.51 28.26
CA SER A 349 -7.46 29.64 26.89
C SER A 349 -7.35 28.27 26.24
N VAL A 350 -7.56 28.20 24.93
CA VAL A 350 -7.35 26.99 24.13
C VAL A 350 -6.54 27.33 22.87
N ASP A 351 -5.58 26.47 22.55
CA ASP A 351 -4.70 26.64 21.39
C ASP A 351 -5.29 25.91 20.19
N ILE A 352 -5.74 26.66 19.17
CA ILE A 352 -6.34 26.13 17.96
C ILE A 352 -5.26 25.75 16.95
N THR A 353 -5.34 24.54 16.41
CA THR A 353 -4.45 24.04 15.37
C THR A 353 -5.21 23.81 14.06
N VAL A 354 -4.73 24.45 12.99
CA VAL A 354 -5.24 24.27 11.62
C VAL A 354 -4.11 23.73 10.75
N VAL A 355 -4.30 22.57 10.14
CA VAL A 355 -3.33 21.99 9.20
C VAL A 355 -3.83 22.19 7.78
N LEU A 356 -3.12 23.02 7.01
CA LEU A 356 -3.34 23.14 5.57
C LEU A 356 -2.56 22.04 4.86
N LYS A 357 -3.24 21.29 3.97
CA LYS A 357 -2.62 20.30 3.09
C LYS A 357 -2.94 20.59 1.63
N TRP A 358 -1.89 20.67 0.82
CA TRP A 358 -2.02 20.74 -0.63
C TRP A 358 -2.16 19.32 -1.18
N PRO A 359 -3.23 19.00 -1.92
CA PRO A 359 -3.35 17.68 -2.52
C PRO A 359 -2.37 17.53 -3.68
N VAL A 360 -2.03 16.28 -3.97
CA VAL A 360 -1.27 15.88 -5.16
C VAL A 360 -2.09 14.79 -5.83
N ASP A 361 -2.36 14.92 -7.14
CA ASP A 361 -2.99 13.86 -7.92
C ASP A 361 -2.68 14.02 -9.42
N PHE A 362 -2.80 12.94 -10.20
CA PHE A 362 -2.63 12.96 -11.65
C PHE A 362 -3.70 12.18 -12.40
N SER A 363 -4.07 12.62 -13.61
CA SER A 363 -4.84 11.81 -14.56
C SER A 363 -3.93 10.99 -15.48
N ILE A 364 -4.43 9.85 -15.95
CA ILE A 364 -3.74 8.97 -16.92
C ILE A 364 -4.51 9.01 -18.24
N SER A 365 -3.83 9.24 -19.35
CA SER A 365 -4.42 9.19 -20.69
C SER A 365 -3.50 8.49 -21.68
N PRO A 366 -3.96 7.46 -22.41
CA PRO A 366 -5.24 6.78 -22.27
C PRO A 366 -5.35 5.98 -20.94
N SER A 367 -6.57 5.73 -20.47
CA SER A 367 -6.83 4.97 -19.24
C SER A 367 -6.74 3.44 -19.39
N SER A 368 -6.54 2.96 -20.61
CA SER A 368 -6.31 1.57 -20.97
C SER A 368 -5.57 1.49 -22.29
N ILE A 369 -4.76 0.46 -22.48
CA ILE A 369 -4.02 0.19 -23.71
C ILE A 369 -4.47 -1.14 -24.28
N ASP A 370 -4.74 -1.16 -25.59
CA ASP A 370 -4.92 -2.39 -26.35
C ASP A 370 -3.94 -2.36 -27.51
N PHE A 371 -2.94 -3.24 -27.47
CA PHE A 371 -1.98 -3.40 -28.56
C PHE A 371 -2.57 -4.16 -29.74
N GLY A 372 -3.76 -4.75 -29.62
CA GLY A 372 -4.39 -5.58 -30.64
C GLY A 372 -3.66 -6.92 -30.84
N ALA A 373 -3.85 -7.51 -32.02
CA ALA A 373 -3.17 -8.73 -32.41
C ALA A 373 -1.70 -8.46 -32.77
N LEU A 374 -0.79 -9.23 -32.16
CA LEU A 374 0.65 -9.24 -32.45
C LEU A 374 1.02 -10.58 -33.07
N GLU A 375 1.31 -10.54 -34.36
CA GLU A 375 1.71 -11.71 -35.13
C GLU A 375 3.22 -11.92 -35.06
N LEU A 376 3.63 -13.19 -35.10
CA LEU A 376 5.04 -13.54 -35.26
C LEU A 376 5.47 -13.44 -36.73
N LYS A 377 6.30 -12.45 -37.06
CA LYS A 377 6.87 -12.29 -38.39
C LYS A 377 8.31 -12.80 -38.39
N GLU A 378 8.61 -13.72 -39.30
CA GLU A 378 9.94 -14.36 -39.41
C GLU A 378 10.37 -15.04 -38.10
N LEU A 379 11.13 -14.37 -37.23
CA LEU A 379 11.60 -14.89 -35.94
C LEU A 379 11.32 -13.94 -34.75
N GLU A 380 10.61 -12.83 -34.97
CA GLU A 380 10.26 -11.89 -33.92
C GLU A 380 8.78 -11.48 -34.00
N TYR A 381 8.17 -11.21 -32.84
CA TYR A 381 6.82 -10.66 -32.81
C TYR A 381 6.83 -9.20 -33.24
N GLU A 382 5.71 -8.76 -33.81
CA GLU A 382 5.46 -7.33 -33.97
C GLU A 382 5.64 -6.59 -32.63
N LYS A 383 6.48 -5.56 -32.64
CA LYS A 383 6.66 -4.66 -31.50
C LYS A 383 5.75 -3.47 -31.71
N ARG A 384 5.01 -3.09 -30.66
CA ARG A 384 4.17 -1.89 -30.64
C ARG A 384 4.49 -1.08 -29.40
N GLU A 385 4.34 0.22 -29.53
CA GLU A 385 4.52 1.17 -28.44
C GLU A 385 3.34 2.12 -28.35
N VAL A 386 2.98 2.46 -27.12
CA VAL A 386 1.94 3.43 -26.82
C VAL A 386 2.47 4.37 -25.76
N ILE A 387 2.29 5.66 -26.01
CA ILE A 387 2.64 6.72 -25.06
C ILE A 387 1.43 6.95 -24.16
N ILE A 388 1.65 6.84 -22.85
CA ILE A 388 0.70 7.33 -21.85
C ILE A 388 1.18 8.68 -21.31
N THR A 389 0.25 9.60 -21.15
CA THR A 389 0.47 10.93 -20.58
C THR A 389 -0.11 10.96 -19.17
N LEU A 390 0.72 11.35 -18.22
CA LEU A 390 0.33 11.62 -16.85
C LEU A 390 0.27 13.13 -16.65
N THR A 391 -0.87 13.67 -16.23
CA THR A 391 -1.07 15.12 -16.05
C THR A 391 -1.40 15.44 -14.61
N GLU A 392 -0.66 16.35 -13.98
CA GLU A 392 -0.94 16.83 -12.62
C GLU A 392 -2.22 17.68 -12.59
N LEU A 393 -3.08 17.48 -11.59
CA LEU A 393 -4.43 18.02 -11.59
C LEU A 393 -4.62 19.31 -10.77
N TYR A 394 -3.88 19.49 -9.68
CA TYR A 394 -4.21 20.47 -8.65
C TYR A 394 -3.36 21.74 -8.70
N LEU A 395 -2.27 21.78 -9.46
CA LEU A 395 -1.39 22.94 -9.68
C LEU A 395 -0.67 23.45 -8.41
N TYR A 396 -0.65 22.66 -7.33
CA TYR A 396 0.03 23.04 -6.07
C TYR A 396 1.42 22.43 -5.93
N LYS A 397 1.56 21.14 -6.20
CA LYS A 397 2.77 20.35 -5.92
C LYS A 397 3.10 19.44 -7.11
N PRO A 398 4.40 19.19 -7.35
CA PRO A 398 4.81 18.23 -8.35
C PRO A 398 4.48 16.79 -7.92
N VAL A 399 4.22 15.92 -8.91
CA VAL A 399 4.10 14.48 -8.70
C VAL A 399 5.50 13.87 -8.65
N ARG A 400 5.89 13.29 -7.50
CA ARG A 400 7.25 12.79 -7.23
C ARG A 400 7.30 11.29 -6.96
N ASN A 401 8.44 10.68 -7.24
CA ASN A 401 8.72 9.25 -7.03
C ASN A 401 7.67 8.34 -7.68
N LEU A 402 7.35 8.59 -8.95
CA LEU A 402 6.44 7.73 -9.69
C LEU A 402 7.00 6.30 -9.73
N ARG A 403 6.17 5.34 -9.33
CA ARG A 403 6.47 3.90 -9.34
C ARG A 403 5.43 3.20 -10.19
N LEU A 404 5.93 2.44 -11.16
CA LEU A 404 5.14 1.56 -11.99
C LEU A 404 5.36 0.14 -11.50
N SER A 405 4.26 -0.53 -11.20
CA SER A 405 4.25 -1.95 -10.90
C SER A 405 3.26 -2.62 -11.83
N LYS A 406 3.60 -3.80 -12.32
CA LYS A 406 2.78 -4.57 -13.25
C LYS A 406 2.54 -5.96 -12.70
N SER A 407 1.35 -6.49 -12.93
CA SER A 407 0.98 -7.86 -12.61
C SER A 407 0.31 -8.50 -13.80
N GLY A 408 0.65 -9.75 -14.09
CA GLY A 408 0.16 -10.53 -15.22
C GLY A 408 1.21 -11.54 -15.66
N GLU A 409 0.78 -12.58 -16.37
CA GLU A 409 1.67 -13.56 -16.98
C GLU A 409 2.64 -12.87 -17.94
N SER A 410 3.91 -13.28 -17.95
CA SER A 410 4.94 -12.71 -18.84
C SER A 410 5.06 -11.18 -18.79
N GLY A 411 4.93 -10.58 -17.61
CA GLY A 411 5.05 -9.12 -17.44
C GLY A 411 6.42 -8.55 -17.88
N ASN A 412 7.44 -9.39 -18.04
CA ASN A 412 8.75 -9.04 -18.62
C ASN A 412 8.70 -8.63 -20.09
N TRP A 413 7.63 -8.97 -20.83
CA TRP A 413 7.42 -8.56 -22.22
C TRP A 413 7.10 -7.06 -22.35
N LEU A 414 6.57 -6.45 -21.31
CA LEU A 414 6.29 -5.02 -21.31
C LEU A 414 7.53 -4.25 -20.83
N LYS A 415 7.96 -3.27 -21.61
CA LYS A 415 9.07 -2.37 -21.28
C LYS A 415 8.54 -0.96 -21.06
N GLU A 416 8.98 -0.33 -19.98
CA GLU A 416 8.63 1.05 -19.66
C GLU A 416 9.83 1.96 -19.82
N GLU A 417 9.65 3.06 -20.54
CA GLU A 417 10.62 4.13 -20.66
C GLU A 417 9.97 5.47 -20.27
N ARG A 418 10.68 6.28 -19.50
CA ARG A 418 10.24 7.60 -19.06
C ARG A 418 11.37 8.61 -19.20
N ASP A 419 11.02 9.83 -19.59
CA ASP A 419 11.94 10.94 -19.82
C ASP A 419 11.94 11.98 -18.69
N PHE A 420 11.17 11.75 -17.61
CA PHE A 420 11.03 12.68 -16.49
C PHE A 420 11.29 12.03 -15.12
N VAL A 421 11.72 12.85 -14.17
CA VAL A 421 11.95 12.46 -12.76
C VAL A 421 10.75 12.85 -11.87
N GLU A 422 10.16 14.00 -12.15
CA GLU A 422 8.95 14.52 -11.51
C GLU A 422 8.08 15.24 -12.56
N ILE A 423 6.77 15.38 -12.27
CA ILE A 423 5.85 16.16 -13.11
C ILE A 423 5.54 17.44 -12.36
N SER A 424 5.92 18.60 -12.89
CA SER A 424 5.67 19.90 -12.26
C SER A 424 4.16 20.17 -12.11
N PRO A 425 3.74 21.07 -11.20
CA PRO A 425 2.33 21.41 -11.07
C PRO A 425 1.74 21.92 -12.39
N GLY A 426 0.67 21.28 -12.86
CA GLY A 426 -0.01 21.57 -14.14
C GLY A 426 0.67 21.10 -15.41
N GLU A 427 1.83 20.46 -15.30
CA GLU A 427 2.51 19.88 -16.45
C GLU A 427 2.13 18.41 -16.64
N SER A 428 2.61 17.86 -17.75
CA SER A 428 2.41 16.45 -18.11
C SER A 428 3.75 15.76 -18.32
N GLY A 429 3.84 14.49 -17.93
CA GLY A 429 4.97 13.61 -18.22
C GLY A 429 4.53 12.42 -19.07
N ASN A 430 5.36 12.01 -20.02
CA ASN A 430 5.07 10.91 -20.94
C ASN A 430 5.83 9.64 -20.56
N ILE A 431 5.14 8.51 -20.63
CA ILE A 431 5.75 7.19 -20.42
C ILE A 431 5.45 6.36 -21.66
N THR A 432 6.50 5.86 -22.29
CA THR A 432 6.37 4.94 -23.41
C THR A 432 6.29 3.52 -22.87
N ILE A 433 5.20 2.83 -23.18
CA ILE A 433 5.03 1.41 -22.88
C ILE A 433 5.17 0.65 -24.20
N ARG A 434 6.16 -0.24 -24.26
CA ARG A 434 6.43 -1.11 -25.41
C ARG A 434 6.15 -2.56 -25.08
N ILE A 435 5.55 -3.29 -26.01
CA ILE A 435 5.33 -4.73 -25.88
C ILE A 435 6.30 -5.51 -26.79
N GLU A 436 6.99 -6.47 -26.19
CA GLU A 436 7.98 -7.35 -26.82
C GLU A 436 7.71 -8.81 -26.37
N PRO A 437 6.77 -9.52 -27.02
CA PRO A 437 6.46 -10.91 -26.68
C PRO A 437 7.63 -11.86 -26.98
N GLY A 438 7.82 -12.86 -26.13
CA GLY A 438 8.79 -13.95 -26.34
C GLY A 438 8.21 -15.09 -27.19
N LEU A 439 9.08 -15.92 -27.75
CA LEU A 439 8.70 -17.07 -28.61
C LEU A 439 7.87 -18.13 -27.87
N GLU A 440 7.94 -18.15 -26.54
CA GLU A 440 7.16 -19.01 -25.66
C GLU A 440 5.67 -18.61 -25.55
N ALA A 441 5.27 -17.49 -26.16
CA ALA A 441 3.91 -16.97 -26.07
C ALA A 441 2.88 -17.88 -26.75
N VAL A 442 1.78 -18.20 -26.06
CA VAL A 442 0.69 -19.07 -26.56
C VAL A 442 -0.45 -18.22 -27.18
N PRO A 443 -1.32 -18.79 -28.05
CA PRO A 443 -2.31 -18.02 -28.81
C PRO A 443 -3.53 -17.68 -27.94
N LYS A 444 -3.40 -16.64 -27.13
CA LYS A 444 -4.48 -16.15 -26.24
C LYS A 444 -4.43 -14.64 -26.06
N ASP A 445 -5.47 -14.13 -25.40
CA ASP A 445 -5.50 -12.75 -24.92
C ASP A 445 -4.70 -12.64 -23.61
N TYR A 446 -3.73 -11.75 -23.59
CA TYR A 446 -2.94 -11.41 -22.42
C TYR A 446 -3.45 -10.11 -21.80
N LEU A 447 -3.57 -10.11 -20.47
CA LEU A 447 -3.99 -8.96 -19.68
C LEU A 447 -2.93 -8.68 -18.60
N TRP A 448 -2.45 -7.45 -18.61
CA TRP A 448 -1.59 -6.92 -17.56
C TRP A 448 -2.30 -5.77 -16.85
N LEU A 449 -2.20 -5.77 -15.53
CA LEU A 449 -2.68 -4.66 -14.70
C LEU A 449 -1.48 -3.82 -14.27
N TYR A 450 -1.46 -2.57 -14.71
CA TYR A 450 -0.51 -1.56 -14.25
C TYR A 450 -1.06 -0.84 -13.04
N ALA A 451 -0.26 -0.77 -11.98
CA ALA A 451 -0.49 0.07 -10.82
C ALA A 451 0.56 1.19 -10.82
N LEU A 452 0.10 2.41 -11.12
CA LEU A 452 0.88 3.63 -11.12
C LEU A 452 0.65 4.34 -9.79
N SER A 453 1.72 4.49 -8.99
CA SER A 453 1.67 5.16 -7.70
C SER A 453 2.73 6.24 -7.64
N ALA A 454 2.55 7.22 -6.78
CA ALA A 454 3.53 8.28 -6.54
C ALA A 454 3.57 8.61 -5.05
N SER A 455 4.45 9.52 -4.65
CA SER A 455 4.45 10.07 -3.30
C SER A 455 3.09 10.72 -3.03
N GLU A 456 2.47 10.40 -1.89
CA GLU A 456 1.18 10.96 -1.46
C GLU A 456 -0.04 10.56 -2.32
N ILE A 457 0.13 9.72 -3.35
CA ILE A 457 -0.94 9.25 -4.24
C ILE A 457 -1.06 7.72 -4.17
N GLY A 458 -2.26 7.24 -3.84
CA GLY A 458 -2.59 5.81 -3.90
C GLY A 458 -2.48 5.26 -5.33
N ALA A 459 -2.21 3.96 -5.47
CA ALA A 459 -2.01 3.34 -6.78
C ALA A 459 -3.25 3.46 -7.68
N LYS A 460 -3.11 4.10 -8.83
CA LYS A 460 -4.09 4.13 -9.91
C LYS A 460 -3.87 2.96 -10.86
N ARG A 461 -4.96 2.35 -11.32
CA ARG A 461 -4.90 1.15 -12.16
C ARG A 461 -5.17 1.48 -13.61
N MET A 462 -4.41 0.83 -14.50
CA MET A 462 -4.59 0.87 -15.95
C MET A 462 -4.49 -0.56 -16.48
N GLU A 463 -5.39 -0.92 -17.39
CA GLU A 463 -5.36 -2.22 -18.06
C GLU A 463 -4.56 -2.12 -19.35
N VAL A 464 -3.71 -3.13 -19.60
CA VAL A 464 -2.96 -3.29 -20.84
C VAL A 464 -3.26 -4.66 -21.40
N ARG A 465 -3.70 -4.70 -22.66
CA ARG A 465 -4.13 -5.91 -23.35
C ARG A 465 -3.35 -6.11 -24.64
N ALA A 466 -3.12 -7.36 -24.99
CA ALA A 466 -2.62 -7.76 -26.30
C ALA A 466 -3.10 -9.17 -26.62
N LYS A 467 -3.38 -9.43 -27.90
CA LYS A 467 -3.66 -10.78 -28.40
C LYS A 467 -2.41 -11.29 -29.09
N ILE A 468 -1.81 -12.37 -28.61
CA ILE A 468 -0.63 -12.93 -29.27
C ILE A 468 -1.08 -13.96 -30.30
N VAL A 469 -0.53 -13.86 -31.51
CA VAL A 469 -0.77 -14.79 -32.62
C VAL A 469 0.58 -15.38 -33.05
N PRO A 470 1.02 -16.47 -32.40
CA PRO A 470 2.32 -17.11 -32.66
C PRO A 470 2.46 -17.63 -34.08
N LEU A 471 1.38 -18.17 -34.63
CA LEU A 471 1.33 -18.79 -35.94
C LEU A 471 0.01 -18.40 -36.61
N ASP A 472 0.08 -17.79 -37.78
CA ASP A 472 -1.07 -17.66 -38.68
C ASP A 472 -1.25 -19.00 -39.39
N ILE A 473 -2.11 -19.84 -38.83
CA ILE A 473 -2.33 -21.23 -39.25
C ILE A 473 -2.78 -21.28 -40.72
N THR A 474 -3.75 -20.46 -41.10
CA THR A 474 -4.27 -20.42 -42.48
C THR A 474 -3.17 -20.08 -43.48
N ARG A 475 -2.40 -19.02 -43.21
CA ARG A 475 -1.29 -18.62 -44.08
C ARG A 475 -0.16 -19.64 -44.13
N MET A 476 0.10 -20.33 -43.03
CA MET A 476 1.11 -21.40 -42.98
C MET A 476 0.69 -22.61 -43.82
N ILE A 477 -0.58 -23.03 -43.74
CA ILE A 477 -1.13 -24.10 -44.58
C ILE A 477 -0.98 -23.74 -46.06
N GLU A 478 -1.32 -22.50 -46.46
CA GLU A 478 -1.13 -22.04 -47.84
C GLU A 478 0.34 -22.12 -48.28
N ARG A 479 1.28 -21.72 -47.41
CA ARG A 479 2.72 -21.82 -47.69
C ARG A 479 3.20 -23.25 -47.87
N PHE A 480 2.73 -24.19 -47.06
CA PHE A 480 3.06 -25.61 -47.24
C PHE A 480 2.50 -26.13 -48.57
N ARG A 481 1.23 -25.84 -48.87
CA ARG A 481 0.58 -26.28 -50.12
C ARG A 481 1.20 -25.67 -51.37
N ALA A 482 1.82 -24.50 -51.28
CA ALA A 482 2.53 -23.89 -52.40
C ALA A 482 3.67 -24.78 -52.94
N TYR A 483 4.21 -25.70 -52.13
CA TYR A 483 5.26 -26.61 -52.55
C TYR A 483 4.76 -27.87 -53.28
N GLU A 484 3.47 -28.20 -53.25
CA GLU A 484 2.90 -29.43 -53.85
C GLU A 484 3.14 -29.52 -55.38
N ARG A 485 3.28 -28.38 -56.05
CA ARG A 485 3.45 -28.29 -57.52
C ARG A 485 4.83 -27.81 -57.94
N THR A 486 5.81 -27.90 -57.03
CA THR A 486 7.18 -27.47 -57.30
C THR A 486 8.04 -28.59 -57.89
N PRO A 487 9.18 -28.27 -58.52
CA PRO A 487 10.16 -29.27 -58.95
C PRO A 487 10.53 -30.26 -57.85
N LEU A 488 10.65 -29.79 -56.60
CA LEU A 488 10.88 -30.63 -55.43
C LEU A 488 9.85 -31.75 -55.29
N SER A 489 8.55 -31.43 -55.24
CA SER A 489 7.49 -32.45 -55.11
C SER A 489 7.31 -33.33 -56.34
N THR A 490 7.73 -32.86 -57.51
CA THR A 490 7.65 -33.66 -58.74
C THR A 490 8.77 -34.71 -58.80
N LYS A 491 9.99 -34.34 -58.41
CA LYS A 491 11.17 -35.23 -58.44
C LYS A 491 11.30 -36.09 -57.19
N TYR A 492 10.88 -35.58 -56.03
CA TYR A 492 11.03 -36.22 -54.72
C TYR A 492 9.67 -36.36 -54.04
N PRO A 493 8.94 -37.47 -54.27
CA PRO A 493 7.64 -37.73 -53.65
C PRO A 493 7.68 -37.72 -52.11
N SER A 494 8.84 -38.02 -51.51
CA SER A 494 9.11 -37.93 -50.07
C SER A 494 8.82 -36.53 -49.50
N SER A 495 8.99 -35.47 -50.30
CA SER A 495 8.64 -34.10 -49.89
C SER A 495 7.12 -33.89 -49.69
N GLN A 496 6.26 -34.69 -50.34
CA GLN A 496 4.81 -34.62 -50.13
C GLN A 496 4.44 -35.05 -48.71
N SER A 497 5.18 -35.99 -48.12
CA SER A 497 4.99 -36.38 -46.71
C SER A 497 5.34 -35.23 -45.77
N ILE A 498 6.38 -34.44 -46.06
CA ILE A 498 6.70 -33.23 -45.27
C ILE A 498 5.54 -32.24 -45.31
N ILE A 499 5.00 -31.98 -46.51
CA ILE A 499 3.89 -31.04 -46.70
C ILE A 499 2.63 -31.54 -45.98
N ALA A 500 2.26 -32.81 -46.16
CA ALA A 500 1.08 -33.41 -45.57
C ALA A 500 1.14 -33.41 -44.03
N GLU A 501 2.26 -33.83 -43.44
CA GLU A 501 2.46 -33.83 -42.00
C GLU A 501 2.49 -32.40 -41.42
N GLY A 502 3.07 -31.44 -42.16
CA GLY A 502 3.09 -30.03 -41.76
C GLY A 502 1.69 -29.41 -41.72
N VAL A 503 0.86 -29.68 -42.73
CA VAL A 503 -0.55 -29.25 -42.78
C VAL A 503 -1.37 -29.96 -41.70
N ALA A 504 -1.21 -31.27 -41.53
CA ALA A 504 -1.94 -32.02 -40.50
C ALA A 504 -1.58 -31.57 -39.08
N MET A 505 -0.30 -31.28 -38.82
CA MET A 505 0.13 -30.71 -37.54
C MET A 505 -0.54 -29.34 -37.29
N LEU A 506 -0.61 -28.49 -38.31
CA LEU A 506 -1.25 -27.17 -38.24
C LEU A 506 -2.76 -27.26 -37.96
N ASP A 507 -3.46 -28.21 -38.56
CA ASP A 507 -4.88 -28.47 -38.28
C ASP A 507 -5.12 -28.92 -36.83
N VAL A 508 -4.24 -29.77 -36.29
CA VAL A 508 -4.33 -30.24 -34.89
C VAL A 508 -4.00 -29.12 -33.90
N ILE A 509 -2.97 -28.32 -34.20
CA ILE A 509 -2.52 -27.16 -33.43
C ILE A 509 -3.67 -26.21 -33.10
N GLU A 510 -4.60 -25.98 -34.04
CA GLU A 510 -5.74 -25.08 -33.83
C GLU A 510 -6.69 -25.56 -32.72
N SER A 511 -6.77 -26.88 -32.50
CA SER A 511 -7.71 -27.51 -31.57
C SER A 511 -7.07 -28.01 -30.26
N SER A 512 -5.74 -27.99 -30.16
CA SER A 512 -4.99 -28.57 -29.04
C SER A 512 -4.50 -27.50 -28.06
N GLU A 513 -4.57 -27.79 -26.76
CA GLU A 513 -3.97 -26.97 -25.72
C GLU A 513 -2.47 -27.27 -25.59
N ILE A 514 -1.62 -26.33 -26.03
CA ILE A 514 -0.17 -26.54 -26.10
C ILE A 514 0.55 -25.61 -25.13
N GLY A 515 1.46 -26.18 -24.34
CA GLY A 515 2.23 -25.45 -23.34
C GLY A 515 3.33 -24.59 -23.95
N ALA A 516 3.73 -23.52 -23.24
CA ALA A 516 4.68 -22.51 -23.71
C ALA A 516 5.99 -23.09 -24.29
N GLY A 517 6.61 -24.07 -23.63
CA GLY A 517 7.86 -24.68 -24.09
C GLY A 517 7.72 -25.54 -25.36
N ASP A 518 6.57 -26.18 -25.56
CA ASP A 518 6.29 -26.89 -26.81
C ASP A 518 5.90 -25.91 -27.93
N TRP A 519 5.39 -24.73 -27.59
CA TRP A 519 4.99 -23.71 -28.55
C TRP A 519 6.14 -22.97 -29.21
N GLU A 520 7.16 -22.65 -28.42
CA GLU A 520 8.44 -22.17 -28.94
C GLU A 520 9.00 -23.16 -29.98
N LYS A 521 9.11 -24.44 -29.60
CA LYS A 521 9.62 -25.50 -30.47
C LYS A 521 8.75 -25.70 -31.71
N THR A 522 7.43 -25.73 -31.57
CA THR A 522 6.49 -25.93 -32.69
C THR A 522 6.63 -24.83 -33.74
N THR A 523 6.78 -23.58 -33.28
CA THR A 523 6.97 -22.43 -34.16
C THR A 523 8.27 -22.53 -34.96
N VAL A 524 9.37 -22.85 -34.27
CA VAL A 524 10.69 -23.03 -34.89
C VAL A 524 10.68 -24.22 -35.84
N LEU A 525 10.05 -25.33 -35.44
CA LEU A 525 9.89 -26.55 -36.23
C LEU A 525 9.21 -26.25 -37.57
N LEU A 526 8.00 -25.68 -37.56
CA LEU A 526 7.22 -25.46 -38.78
C LEU A 526 7.85 -24.43 -39.72
N LYS A 527 8.43 -23.34 -39.19
CA LYS A 527 9.16 -22.36 -40.00
C LYS A 527 10.46 -22.95 -40.56
N GLY A 528 11.17 -23.75 -39.76
CA GLY A 528 12.33 -24.53 -40.21
C GLY A 528 11.98 -25.50 -41.33
N THR A 529 10.82 -26.16 -41.27
CA THR A 529 10.34 -27.04 -42.33
C THR A 529 10.02 -26.28 -43.62
N LEU A 530 9.38 -25.11 -43.56
CA LEU A 530 9.16 -24.28 -44.74
C LEU A 530 10.48 -23.76 -45.34
N SER A 531 11.43 -23.35 -44.50
CA SER A 531 12.78 -22.97 -44.93
C SER A 531 13.50 -24.12 -45.62
N LEU A 532 13.36 -25.33 -45.10
CA LEU A 532 13.89 -26.54 -45.70
C LEU A 532 13.30 -26.78 -47.10
N LEU A 533 11.96 -26.80 -47.22
CA LEU A 533 11.27 -26.99 -48.50
C LEU A 533 11.68 -25.93 -49.53
N SER A 534 11.80 -24.67 -49.09
CA SER A 534 12.28 -23.57 -49.92
C SER A 534 13.70 -23.81 -50.41
N SER A 535 14.61 -24.15 -49.50
CA SER A 535 16.04 -24.31 -49.80
C SER A 535 16.31 -25.52 -50.69
N LEU A 536 15.63 -26.65 -50.46
CA LEU A 536 15.70 -27.82 -51.33
C LEU A 536 15.18 -27.49 -52.74
N ASN A 537 14.04 -26.81 -52.84
CA ASN A 537 13.47 -26.45 -54.13
C ASN A 537 14.37 -25.47 -54.91
N GLN A 538 14.96 -24.47 -54.23
CA GLN A 538 15.91 -23.54 -54.85
C GLN A 538 17.21 -24.24 -55.28
N GLY A 539 17.67 -25.24 -54.51
CA GLY A 539 18.78 -26.09 -54.90
C GLY A 539 18.53 -26.81 -56.23
N ILE A 540 17.35 -27.43 -56.36
CA ILE A 540 16.94 -28.14 -57.58
C ILE A 540 16.81 -27.19 -58.76
N ILE A 541 16.16 -26.02 -58.59
CA ILE A 541 16.01 -25.03 -59.66
C ILE A 541 17.39 -24.52 -60.12
N SER A 542 18.27 -24.17 -59.17
CA SER A 542 19.61 -23.68 -59.50
C SER A 542 20.44 -24.72 -60.23
N SER A 543 20.29 -26.00 -59.89
CA SER A 543 20.95 -27.11 -60.60
C SER A 543 20.41 -27.28 -62.02
N GLU A 544 19.09 -27.19 -62.22
CA GLU A 544 18.45 -27.21 -63.55
C GLU A 544 18.87 -26.02 -64.43
N GLU A 545 19.18 -24.87 -63.83
CA GLU A 545 19.72 -23.68 -64.49
C GLU A 545 21.25 -23.72 -64.68
N GLU A 546 21.90 -24.85 -64.39
CA GLU A 546 23.36 -25.06 -64.45
C GLU A 546 24.17 -24.09 -63.54
N ASN A 547 23.52 -23.52 -62.52
CA ASN A 547 24.14 -22.68 -61.50
C ASN A 547 24.48 -23.48 -60.25
N TYR A 548 25.42 -24.41 -60.39
CA TYR A 548 25.76 -25.39 -59.36
C TYR A 548 26.28 -24.77 -58.04
N GLY A 549 26.97 -23.63 -58.10
CA GLY A 549 27.40 -22.92 -56.89
C GLY A 549 26.22 -22.49 -56.02
N LYS A 550 25.21 -21.84 -56.62
CA LYS A 550 23.97 -21.47 -55.91
C LYS A 550 23.16 -22.68 -55.49
N ALA A 551 23.20 -23.76 -56.29
CA ALA A 551 22.54 -25.01 -55.93
C ALA A 551 23.11 -25.56 -54.61
N VAL A 552 24.44 -25.67 -54.51
CA VAL A 552 25.14 -26.15 -53.31
C VAL A 552 24.90 -25.23 -52.12
N GLU A 553 24.96 -23.91 -52.30
CA GLU A 553 24.66 -22.94 -51.22
C GLU A 553 23.23 -23.14 -50.66
N SER A 554 22.26 -23.30 -51.55
CA SER A 554 20.86 -23.56 -51.17
C SER A 554 20.72 -24.90 -50.45
N LEU A 555 21.43 -25.93 -50.91
CA LEU A 555 21.41 -27.26 -50.29
C LEU A 555 22.14 -27.30 -48.93
N MET A 556 23.17 -26.49 -48.73
CA MET A 556 23.77 -26.26 -47.41
C MET A 556 22.75 -25.63 -46.45
N ALA A 557 22.01 -24.61 -46.89
CA ALA A 557 20.93 -24.00 -46.11
C ALA A 557 19.80 -25.00 -45.80
N ALA A 558 19.51 -25.92 -46.73
CA ALA A 558 18.59 -27.03 -46.50
C ALA A 558 19.08 -27.97 -45.38
N SER A 559 20.35 -28.38 -45.38
CA SER A 559 20.93 -29.22 -44.33
C SER A 559 20.84 -28.59 -42.93
N VAL A 560 21.09 -27.27 -42.82
CA VAL A 560 20.91 -26.51 -41.57
C VAL A 560 19.43 -26.48 -41.15
N SER A 561 18.53 -26.28 -42.10
CA SER A 561 17.08 -26.28 -41.84
C SER A 561 16.60 -27.65 -41.37
N ALA A 562 17.08 -28.75 -41.98
CA ALA A 562 16.77 -30.12 -41.55
C ALA A 562 17.26 -30.39 -40.12
N SER A 563 18.47 -29.95 -39.78
CA SER A 563 19.02 -30.05 -38.41
C SER A 563 18.19 -29.26 -37.39
N THR A 564 17.68 -28.08 -37.81
CA THR A 564 16.79 -27.24 -36.99
C THR A 564 15.45 -27.94 -36.74
N VAL A 565 14.87 -28.55 -37.78
CA VAL A 565 13.64 -29.36 -37.67
C VAL A 565 13.87 -30.53 -36.70
N GLN A 566 14.96 -31.27 -36.87
CA GLN A 566 15.30 -32.40 -36.00
C GLN A 566 15.43 -31.97 -34.53
N SER A 567 16.14 -30.88 -34.25
CA SER A 567 16.39 -30.40 -32.88
C SER A 567 15.13 -29.92 -32.16
N ASN A 568 14.10 -29.50 -32.91
CA ASN A 568 12.83 -29.00 -32.36
C ASN A 568 11.67 -29.99 -32.48
N SER A 569 11.94 -31.23 -32.89
CA SER A 569 10.92 -32.26 -33.11
C SER A 569 10.46 -32.98 -31.84
N ASP A 570 11.24 -32.90 -30.76
CA ASP A 570 10.88 -33.53 -29.49
C ASP A 570 9.99 -32.61 -28.65
N LEU A 571 8.68 -32.82 -28.82
CA LEU A 571 7.60 -32.12 -28.14
C LEU A 571 6.99 -33.02 -27.05
N ASN A 572 6.56 -32.41 -25.94
CA ASN A 572 5.91 -33.13 -24.84
C ASN A 572 4.41 -33.33 -25.07
N ASN A 573 3.77 -32.43 -25.82
CA ASN A 573 2.36 -32.49 -26.15
C ASN A 573 2.07 -33.71 -27.05
N LYS A 574 1.23 -34.62 -26.56
CA LYS A 574 0.93 -35.91 -27.19
C LYS A 574 0.19 -35.79 -28.52
N ASP A 575 -0.59 -34.72 -28.72
CA ASP A 575 -1.41 -34.54 -29.91
C ASP A 575 -0.53 -34.20 -31.12
N ILE A 576 0.56 -33.45 -30.90
CA ILE A 576 1.42 -32.93 -31.97
C ILE A 576 2.80 -33.64 -32.06
N ALA A 577 3.23 -34.34 -31.00
CA ALA A 577 4.56 -34.96 -30.96
C ALA A 577 4.76 -36.06 -32.02
N GLY A 578 3.68 -36.72 -32.45
CA GLY A 578 3.74 -37.70 -33.55
C GLY A 578 4.12 -37.02 -34.87
N PHE A 579 3.39 -35.96 -35.24
CA PHE A 579 3.64 -35.17 -36.44
C PHE A 579 5.03 -34.54 -36.44
N ALA A 580 5.48 -34.00 -35.31
CA ALA A 580 6.80 -33.38 -35.21
C ALA A 580 7.94 -34.37 -35.48
N ARG A 581 7.85 -35.59 -34.94
CA ARG A 581 8.83 -36.66 -35.22
C ARG A 581 8.75 -37.15 -36.67
N ALA A 582 7.54 -37.24 -37.23
CA ALA A 582 7.35 -37.59 -38.64
C ALA A 582 7.96 -36.52 -39.56
N LEU A 583 7.71 -35.24 -39.30
CA LEU A 583 8.31 -34.11 -40.02
C LEU A 583 9.83 -34.19 -40.03
N ALA A 584 10.45 -34.46 -38.88
CA ALA A 584 11.89 -34.58 -38.78
C ALA A 584 12.44 -35.79 -39.57
N ALA A 585 11.80 -36.95 -39.48
CA ALA A 585 12.18 -38.14 -40.25
C ALA A 585 12.04 -37.93 -41.76
N HIS A 586 10.95 -37.30 -42.21
CA HIS A 586 10.72 -36.98 -43.62
C HIS A 586 11.66 -35.89 -44.12
N ALA A 587 11.95 -34.87 -43.31
CA ALA A 587 12.94 -33.83 -43.58
C ALA A 587 14.33 -34.43 -43.80
N ASP A 588 14.78 -35.30 -42.90
CA ASP A 588 16.08 -35.99 -43.00
C ASP A 588 16.13 -36.89 -44.25
N THR A 589 15.08 -37.68 -44.50
CA THR A 589 14.98 -38.55 -45.67
C THR A 589 15.06 -37.76 -46.98
N THR A 590 14.20 -36.76 -47.14
CA THR A 590 14.13 -35.95 -48.38
C THR A 590 15.42 -35.17 -48.60
N THR A 591 16.00 -34.59 -47.54
CA THR A 591 17.27 -33.87 -47.62
C THR A 591 18.39 -34.80 -48.09
N ARG A 592 18.47 -36.01 -47.52
CA ARG A 592 19.46 -37.02 -47.92
C ARG A 592 19.30 -37.45 -49.38
N GLU A 593 18.08 -37.68 -49.84
CA GLU A 593 17.78 -38.04 -51.23
C GLU A 593 18.25 -36.95 -52.20
N VAL A 594 17.84 -35.69 -51.97
CA VAL A 594 18.21 -34.55 -52.83
C VAL A 594 19.72 -34.32 -52.83
N LEU A 595 20.36 -34.30 -51.65
CA LEU A 595 21.80 -34.11 -51.53
C LEU A 595 22.59 -35.23 -52.25
N MET A 596 22.14 -36.47 -52.13
CA MET A 596 22.80 -37.63 -52.73
C MET A 596 22.71 -37.62 -54.26
N ASP A 597 21.54 -37.29 -54.79
CA ASP A 597 21.35 -37.19 -56.24
C ASP A 597 22.15 -36.04 -56.84
N GLU A 598 22.15 -34.87 -56.18
CA GLU A 598 22.93 -33.72 -56.62
C GLU A 598 24.44 -34.00 -56.54
N ALA A 599 24.91 -34.63 -55.47
CA ALA A 599 26.31 -35.02 -55.33
C ALA A 599 26.77 -35.95 -56.46
N LYS A 600 25.95 -36.95 -56.82
CA LYS A 600 26.22 -37.86 -57.94
C LYS A 600 26.20 -37.15 -59.29
N LEU A 601 25.28 -36.21 -59.49
CA LEU A 601 25.20 -35.40 -60.70
C LEU A 601 26.49 -34.59 -60.89
N LEU A 602 26.96 -33.94 -59.82
CA LEU A 602 28.20 -33.15 -59.83
C LEU A 602 29.45 -34.01 -60.00
N GLU A 603 29.53 -35.18 -59.35
CA GLU A 603 30.61 -36.16 -59.55
C GLU A 603 30.66 -36.62 -61.01
N LEU A 604 29.51 -36.96 -61.61
CA LEU A 604 29.40 -37.37 -63.00
C LEU A 604 29.75 -36.24 -63.98
N ARG A 605 29.33 -35.00 -63.69
CA ARG A 605 29.72 -33.81 -64.46
C ARG A 605 31.22 -33.63 -64.44
N GLY A 606 31.83 -33.63 -63.25
CA GLY A 606 33.28 -33.52 -63.07
C GLY A 606 34.02 -34.59 -63.86
N TRP A 607 33.59 -35.85 -63.74
CA TRP A 607 34.18 -36.95 -64.49
C TRP A 607 34.07 -36.78 -66.01
N THR A 608 32.90 -36.33 -66.51
CA THR A 608 32.64 -36.14 -67.94
C THR A 608 33.53 -35.04 -68.51
N ILE A 609 33.63 -33.90 -67.82
CA ILE A 609 34.49 -32.78 -68.22
C ILE A 609 35.96 -33.21 -68.21
N LYS A 610 36.42 -33.87 -67.13
CA LYS A 610 37.78 -34.41 -67.04
C LYS A 610 38.13 -35.28 -68.24
N LYS A 611 37.22 -36.18 -68.64
CA LYS A 611 37.42 -37.09 -69.78
C LYS A 611 37.41 -36.36 -71.12
N ALA A 612 36.53 -35.37 -71.31
CA ALA A 612 36.53 -34.54 -72.50
C ALA A 612 37.86 -33.79 -72.67
N VAL A 613 38.38 -33.20 -71.59
CA VAL A 613 39.67 -32.50 -71.59
C VAL A 613 40.84 -33.46 -71.87
N GLU A 614 40.88 -34.62 -71.22
CA GLU A 614 41.91 -35.64 -71.46
C GLU A 614 41.92 -36.11 -72.93
N TYR A 615 40.74 -36.33 -73.51
CA TYR A 615 40.61 -36.75 -74.91
C TYR A 615 41.07 -35.67 -75.89
N ALA A 616 40.65 -34.42 -75.68
CA ALA A 616 41.03 -33.29 -76.52
C ALA A 616 42.55 -33.03 -76.51
N LEU A 617 43.19 -33.20 -75.34
CA LEU A 617 44.64 -33.16 -75.19
C LEU A 617 45.34 -34.28 -75.96
N ALA A 618 44.83 -35.52 -75.86
CA ALA A 618 45.42 -36.68 -76.54
C ALA A 618 45.34 -36.59 -78.07
N MET A 619 44.27 -36.00 -78.61
CA MET A 619 44.07 -35.81 -80.05
C MET A 619 44.70 -34.52 -80.59
N ASN A 620 45.23 -33.66 -79.70
CA ASN A 620 45.71 -32.33 -80.04
C ASN A 620 44.69 -31.48 -80.83
N ASP A 621 43.40 -31.68 -80.53
CA ASP A 621 42.27 -30.98 -81.15
C ASP A 621 41.32 -30.46 -80.06
N LEU A 622 41.36 -29.15 -79.82
CA LEU A 622 40.50 -28.47 -78.85
C LEU A 622 39.28 -27.80 -79.47
N SER A 623 39.06 -27.99 -80.77
CA SER A 623 37.91 -27.36 -81.46
C SER A 623 36.58 -27.96 -80.99
N GLY A 624 36.60 -29.22 -80.53
CA GLY A 624 35.44 -29.91 -79.96
C GLY A 624 35.14 -29.61 -78.49
N LEU A 625 36.06 -28.94 -77.76
CA LEU A 625 35.81 -28.57 -76.36
C LEU A 625 34.90 -27.35 -76.25
N GLN A 626 33.80 -27.53 -75.52
CA GLN A 626 32.91 -26.45 -75.10
C GLN A 626 33.61 -25.51 -74.11
N THR A 627 33.02 -24.35 -73.83
CA THR A 627 33.61 -23.32 -72.96
C THR A 627 33.72 -23.75 -71.50
N ASP A 628 32.77 -24.55 -71.04
CA ASP A 628 32.67 -25.13 -69.70
C ASP A 628 33.41 -26.47 -69.57
N GLU A 629 33.90 -27.04 -70.68
CA GLU A 629 34.72 -28.25 -70.66
C GLU A 629 36.19 -27.91 -70.41
N ASN A 630 36.52 -27.56 -69.18
CA ASN A 630 37.88 -27.18 -68.77
C ASN A 630 38.25 -27.78 -67.40
N VAL A 631 39.55 -27.74 -67.06
CA VAL A 631 40.07 -28.37 -65.83
C VAL A 631 39.47 -27.73 -64.57
N LEU A 632 39.35 -26.40 -64.55
CA LEU A 632 38.79 -25.67 -63.41
C LEU A 632 37.33 -26.06 -63.15
N GLU A 633 36.49 -26.09 -64.19
CA GLU A 633 35.08 -26.51 -64.09
C GLU A 633 34.92 -27.95 -63.59
N SER A 634 35.82 -28.84 -64.03
CA SER A 634 35.88 -30.20 -63.50
C SER A 634 36.24 -30.22 -62.02
N ALA A 635 37.26 -29.46 -61.60
CA ALA A 635 37.70 -29.40 -60.22
C ALA A 635 36.60 -28.84 -59.30
N VAL A 636 35.94 -27.76 -59.72
CA VAL A 636 34.82 -27.15 -58.99
C VAL A 636 33.65 -28.13 -58.87
N SER A 637 33.35 -28.93 -59.89
CA SER A 637 32.32 -29.97 -59.79
C SER A 637 32.63 -31.01 -58.71
N TYR A 638 33.88 -31.49 -58.65
CA TYR A 638 34.34 -32.40 -57.60
C TYR A 638 34.33 -31.74 -56.21
N GLN A 639 34.71 -30.46 -56.12
CA GLN A 639 34.64 -29.69 -54.88
C GLN A 639 33.20 -29.60 -54.35
N TYR A 640 32.25 -29.28 -55.23
CA TYR A 640 30.83 -29.21 -54.88
C TYR A 640 30.27 -30.58 -54.48
N ALA A 641 30.59 -31.65 -55.21
CA ALA A 641 30.22 -33.01 -54.81
C ALA A 641 30.80 -33.37 -53.43
N ALA A 642 32.06 -33.02 -53.15
CA ALA A 642 32.68 -33.25 -51.86
C ALA A 642 31.99 -32.51 -50.70
N ILE A 643 31.51 -31.28 -50.93
CA ILE A 643 30.73 -30.52 -49.93
C ILE A 643 29.44 -31.28 -49.61
N LEU A 644 28.68 -31.70 -50.63
CA LEU A 644 27.42 -32.40 -50.43
C LEU A 644 27.62 -33.78 -49.77
N TYR A 645 28.62 -34.56 -50.18
CA TYR A 645 28.99 -35.80 -49.49
C TYR A 645 29.43 -35.57 -48.04
N GLY A 646 30.04 -34.41 -47.75
CA GLY A 646 30.35 -33.98 -46.40
C GLY A 646 29.10 -33.75 -45.54
N LEU A 647 28.05 -33.15 -46.11
CA LEU A 647 26.76 -32.96 -45.42
C LEU A 647 26.02 -34.29 -45.19
N LEU A 648 26.26 -35.28 -46.05
CA LEU A 648 25.71 -36.64 -45.95
C LEU A 648 26.47 -37.56 -44.95
N ASP A 649 27.58 -37.09 -44.38
CA ASP A 649 28.55 -37.89 -43.60
C ASP A 649 29.16 -39.09 -44.38
N GLU A 650 29.20 -39.00 -45.71
CA GLU A 650 29.78 -40.00 -46.61
C GLU A 650 31.29 -39.77 -46.77
N LYS A 651 32.05 -40.13 -45.72
CA LYS A 651 33.49 -39.80 -45.60
C LYS A 651 34.34 -40.33 -46.76
N GLU A 652 34.11 -41.55 -47.20
CA GLU A 652 34.89 -42.18 -48.28
C GLU A 652 34.69 -41.41 -49.59
N LYS A 653 33.44 -41.17 -49.96
CA LYS A 653 33.10 -40.42 -51.17
C LYS A 653 33.58 -38.98 -51.12
N ARG A 654 33.45 -38.31 -49.99
CA ARG A 654 34.02 -36.96 -49.81
C ARG A 654 35.53 -36.95 -50.06
N LEU A 655 36.28 -37.88 -49.46
CA LEU A 655 37.74 -37.93 -49.62
C LEU A 655 38.16 -38.25 -51.05
N GLU A 656 37.43 -39.12 -51.74
CA GLU A 656 37.63 -39.41 -53.17
C GLU A 656 37.48 -38.14 -54.02
N ASN A 657 36.40 -37.38 -53.81
CA ASN A 657 36.14 -36.16 -54.56
C ASN A 657 37.14 -35.03 -54.22
N VAL A 658 37.57 -34.88 -52.96
CA VAL A 658 38.64 -33.94 -52.56
C VAL A 658 39.97 -34.30 -53.20
N TYR A 659 40.29 -35.59 -53.29
CA TYR A 659 41.50 -36.04 -53.96
C TYR A 659 41.48 -35.70 -55.45
N GLU A 660 40.36 -35.99 -56.13
CA GLU A 660 40.19 -35.66 -57.56
C GLU A 660 40.21 -34.15 -57.83
N GLU A 661 39.56 -33.34 -57.00
CA GLU A 661 39.68 -31.87 -57.02
C GLU A 661 41.15 -31.44 -56.93
N SER A 662 41.89 -31.93 -55.93
CA SER A 662 43.30 -31.57 -55.73
C SER A 662 44.16 -31.91 -56.94
N VAL A 663 43.99 -33.09 -57.52
CA VAL A 663 44.74 -33.51 -58.73
C VAL A 663 44.43 -32.59 -59.91
N LEU A 664 43.18 -32.15 -60.05
CA LEU A 664 42.77 -31.23 -61.12
C LEU A 664 43.25 -29.81 -60.87
N MET A 665 43.27 -29.34 -59.62
CA MET A 665 43.81 -28.02 -59.29
C MET A 665 45.33 -27.96 -59.50
N ASP A 666 46.07 -29.01 -59.14
CA ASP A 666 47.51 -29.10 -59.48
C ASP A 666 47.72 -29.01 -61.00
N LYS A 667 46.87 -29.72 -61.78
CA LYS A 667 46.91 -29.67 -63.25
C LYS A 667 46.52 -28.29 -63.80
N HIS A 668 45.55 -27.62 -63.18
CA HIS A 668 45.17 -26.25 -63.52
C HIS A 668 46.37 -25.31 -63.35
N ASP A 669 47.02 -25.37 -62.19
CA ASP A 669 48.14 -24.49 -61.86
C ASP A 669 49.35 -24.75 -62.78
N ASP A 670 49.62 -26.01 -63.10
CA ASP A 670 50.64 -26.39 -64.10
C ASP A 670 50.33 -25.78 -65.48
N LEU A 671 49.07 -25.86 -65.94
CA LEU A 671 48.66 -25.31 -67.24
C LEU A 671 48.75 -23.78 -67.27
N VAL A 672 48.32 -23.11 -66.21
CA VAL A 672 48.38 -21.64 -66.08
C VAL A 672 49.83 -21.17 -66.00
N SER A 673 50.68 -21.86 -65.24
CA SER A 673 52.11 -21.59 -65.14
C SER A 673 52.80 -21.73 -66.50
N ASP A 674 52.61 -22.86 -67.18
CA ASP A 674 53.16 -23.10 -68.51
C ASP A 674 52.69 -22.07 -69.55
N ALA A 675 51.41 -21.69 -69.51
CA ALA A 675 50.85 -20.68 -70.41
C ALA A 675 51.49 -19.30 -70.18
N THR A 676 51.69 -18.94 -68.91
CA THR A 676 52.33 -17.68 -68.51
C THR A 676 53.79 -17.63 -68.94
N ASP A 677 54.53 -18.74 -68.76
CA ASP A 677 55.90 -18.89 -69.23
C ASP A 677 56.02 -18.73 -70.76
N LEU A 678 55.07 -19.26 -71.51
CA LEU A 678 55.02 -19.09 -72.97
C LEU A 678 54.77 -17.63 -73.37
N ARG A 679 53.89 -16.90 -72.67
CA ARG A 679 53.70 -15.46 -72.90
C ARG A 679 54.97 -14.67 -72.64
N ILE A 680 55.63 -14.92 -71.50
CA ILE A 680 56.90 -14.26 -71.14
C ILE A 680 57.97 -14.54 -72.21
N LYS A 681 58.08 -15.79 -72.68
CA LYS A 681 59.00 -16.15 -73.78
C LYS A 681 58.67 -15.42 -75.08
N ALA A 682 57.38 -15.28 -75.42
CA ALA A 682 56.95 -14.53 -76.60
C ALA A 682 57.32 -13.04 -76.50
N GLU A 683 57.00 -12.41 -75.36
CA GLU A 683 57.35 -11.01 -75.09
C GLU A 683 58.87 -10.77 -75.18
N HIS A 684 59.66 -11.66 -74.57
CA HIS A 684 61.12 -11.59 -74.64
C HIS A 684 61.63 -11.71 -76.08
N LEU A 685 61.09 -12.62 -76.89
CA LEU A 685 61.46 -12.75 -78.31
C LEU A 685 61.14 -11.49 -79.11
N VAL A 686 59.97 -10.88 -78.88
CA VAL A 686 59.54 -9.65 -79.55
C VAL A 686 60.43 -8.47 -79.14
N ALA A 687 60.71 -8.33 -77.84
CA ALA A 687 61.61 -7.29 -77.32
C ALA A 687 63.03 -7.43 -77.89
N THR A 688 63.57 -8.65 -77.88
CA THR A 688 64.90 -8.96 -78.45
C THR A 688 64.95 -8.62 -79.94
N SER A 689 63.87 -8.89 -80.68
CA SER A 689 63.80 -8.56 -82.10
C SER A 689 63.69 -7.05 -82.36
N LYS A 690 62.93 -6.33 -81.52
CA LYS A 690 62.84 -4.86 -81.57
C LYS A 690 64.18 -4.16 -81.30
N GLU A 691 65.02 -4.75 -80.46
CA GLU A 691 66.34 -4.21 -80.13
C GLU A 691 67.42 -4.55 -81.17
N ASN A 692 67.44 -5.81 -81.64
CA ASN A 692 68.57 -6.32 -82.43
C ASN A 692 68.31 -6.41 -83.93
N ASP A 693 67.06 -6.61 -84.36
CA ASP A 693 66.74 -6.87 -85.77
C ASP A 693 66.10 -5.66 -86.46
N LEU A 694 65.45 -4.78 -85.68
CA LEU A 694 64.70 -3.62 -86.15
C LEU A 694 65.41 -2.32 -85.81
N SER A 695 65.27 -1.33 -86.69
CA SER A 695 65.74 0.03 -86.46
C SER A 695 64.58 0.92 -86.04
N ARG A 696 64.79 1.71 -84.97
CA ARG A 696 63.80 2.69 -84.52
C ARG A 696 63.97 3.99 -85.30
N ILE A 697 62.97 4.35 -86.11
CA ILE A 697 62.94 5.62 -86.84
C ILE A 697 61.69 6.39 -86.37
N GLY A 698 61.90 7.42 -85.57
CA GLY A 698 60.83 8.12 -84.87
C GLY A 698 60.11 7.22 -83.85
N GLY A 699 58.78 7.12 -83.98
CA GLY A 699 57.94 6.23 -83.16
C GLY A 699 57.76 4.81 -83.71
N TRP A 700 58.36 4.49 -84.86
CA TRP A 700 58.12 3.23 -85.58
C TRP A 700 59.35 2.32 -85.51
N TYR A 701 59.11 1.01 -85.34
CA TYR A 701 60.11 -0.03 -85.52
C TYR A 701 60.06 -0.52 -86.97
N LEU A 702 61.15 -0.36 -87.70
CA LEU A 702 61.23 -0.68 -89.13
C LEU A 702 62.35 -1.68 -89.38
N LEU A 703 62.07 -2.68 -90.21
CA LEU A 703 63.10 -3.56 -90.73
C LEU A 703 63.74 -2.86 -91.94
N VAL A 704 64.95 -2.33 -91.75
CA VAL A 704 65.67 -1.55 -92.79
C VAL A 704 66.85 -2.36 -93.37
N ASN A 705 67.43 -3.26 -92.58
CA ASN A 705 68.53 -4.12 -92.99
C ASN A 705 67.98 -5.44 -93.57
N PRO A 706 68.19 -5.75 -94.86
CA PRO A 706 67.70 -6.99 -95.46
C PRO A 706 68.32 -8.25 -94.84
N TYR A 707 69.54 -8.17 -94.32
CA TYR A 707 70.25 -9.32 -93.74
C TYR A 707 69.67 -9.78 -92.39
N THR A 708 68.87 -8.94 -91.71
CA THR A 708 68.22 -9.31 -90.43
C THR A 708 66.80 -9.86 -90.62
N TYR A 709 66.30 -9.94 -91.86
CA TYR A 709 64.95 -10.42 -92.16
C TYR A 709 64.67 -11.83 -91.63
N ASP A 710 65.58 -12.77 -91.85
CA ASP A 710 65.37 -14.17 -91.45
C ASP A 710 65.29 -14.31 -89.93
N MET A 711 66.11 -13.55 -89.19
CA MET A 711 66.07 -13.53 -87.71
C MET A 711 64.79 -12.90 -87.18
N PHE A 712 64.39 -11.74 -87.72
CA PHE A 712 63.13 -11.08 -87.38
C PHE A 712 61.92 -12.00 -87.63
N SER A 713 61.84 -12.56 -88.85
CA SER A 713 60.71 -13.40 -89.26
C SER A 713 60.63 -14.68 -88.44
N ALA A 714 61.77 -15.30 -88.11
CA ALA A 714 61.82 -16.45 -87.22
C ALA A 714 61.35 -16.08 -85.79
N ARG A 715 61.90 -15.03 -85.18
CA ARG A 715 61.54 -14.63 -83.81
C ARG A 715 60.07 -14.27 -83.66
N TYR A 716 59.51 -13.48 -84.57
CA TYR A 716 58.08 -13.14 -84.54
C TYR A 716 57.20 -14.37 -84.80
N LYS A 717 57.58 -15.27 -85.72
CA LYS A 717 56.83 -16.50 -85.96
C LYS A 717 56.86 -17.44 -84.74
N THR A 718 57.99 -17.54 -84.04
CA THR A 718 58.10 -18.31 -82.79
C THR A 718 57.30 -17.66 -81.66
N ALA A 719 57.32 -16.33 -81.53
CA ALA A 719 56.50 -15.61 -80.57
C ALA A 719 54.99 -15.80 -80.84
N GLU A 720 54.56 -15.77 -82.11
CA GLU A 720 53.19 -16.11 -82.51
C GLU A 720 52.80 -17.55 -82.10
N GLN A 721 53.72 -18.51 -82.25
CA GLN A 721 53.50 -19.90 -81.81
C GLN A 721 53.35 -19.98 -80.29
N TYR A 722 54.24 -19.34 -79.52
CA TYR A 722 54.14 -19.31 -78.07
C TYR A 722 52.85 -18.67 -77.56
N LEU A 723 52.40 -17.54 -78.13
CA LEU A 723 51.11 -16.95 -77.74
C LEU A 723 49.92 -17.83 -78.13
N LYS A 724 50.00 -18.53 -79.27
CA LYS A 724 48.97 -19.50 -79.67
C LYS A 724 48.88 -20.67 -78.68
N ASP A 725 50.03 -21.23 -78.29
CA ASP A 725 50.12 -22.34 -77.35
C ASP A 725 49.73 -21.91 -75.92
N ALA A 726 50.06 -20.68 -75.51
CA ALA A 726 49.62 -20.09 -74.25
C ALA A 726 48.10 -19.93 -74.20
N ALA A 727 47.49 -19.35 -75.25
CA ALA A 727 46.04 -19.22 -75.34
C ALA A 727 45.34 -20.60 -75.32
N MET A 728 45.96 -21.60 -75.95
CA MET A 728 45.49 -22.99 -75.92
C MET A 728 45.48 -23.55 -74.49
N LYS A 729 46.59 -23.40 -73.74
CA LYS A 729 46.70 -23.86 -72.35
C LYS A 729 45.76 -23.13 -71.40
N TYR A 730 45.59 -21.81 -71.49
CA TYR A 730 44.59 -21.09 -70.69
C TYR A 730 43.16 -21.57 -70.97
N LYS A 731 42.81 -21.88 -72.23
CA LYS A 731 41.50 -22.46 -72.57
C LYS A 731 41.28 -23.78 -71.81
N ILE A 732 42.28 -24.67 -71.81
CA ILE A 732 42.20 -25.97 -71.15
C ILE A 732 42.13 -25.82 -69.64
N ALA A 733 42.91 -24.90 -69.07
CA ALA A 733 42.86 -24.60 -67.64
C ALA A 733 41.46 -24.12 -67.22
N GLY A 734 40.81 -23.28 -68.04
CA GLY A 734 39.55 -22.62 -67.71
C GLY A 734 39.69 -21.11 -67.50
N GLU A 735 40.89 -20.56 -67.70
CA GLU A 735 41.21 -19.15 -67.55
C GLU A 735 40.80 -18.34 -68.80
N LEU A 736 39.49 -18.23 -69.04
CA LEU A 736 38.92 -17.63 -70.26
C LEU A 736 39.28 -16.15 -70.44
N LEU A 737 39.46 -15.41 -69.34
CA LEU A 737 39.89 -14.01 -69.39
C LEU A 737 41.34 -13.90 -69.91
N LEU A 738 42.25 -14.68 -69.34
CA LEU A 738 43.65 -14.71 -69.75
C LEU A 738 43.81 -15.27 -71.16
N GLN A 739 43.00 -16.27 -71.53
CA GLN A 739 42.89 -16.76 -72.90
C GLN A 739 42.55 -15.62 -73.87
N THR A 740 41.50 -14.85 -73.56
CA THR A 740 41.02 -13.76 -74.43
C THR A 740 42.09 -12.68 -74.61
N GLN A 741 42.71 -12.25 -73.51
CA GLN A 741 43.84 -11.30 -73.53
C GLN A 741 44.99 -11.83 -74.39
N THR A 742 45.37 -13.10 -74.23
CA THR A 742 46.45 -13.71 -75.01
C THR A 742 46.12 -13.82 -76.50
N GLN A 743 44.85 -14.06 -76.85
CA GLN A 743 44.41 -14.04 -78.24
C GLN A 743 44.46 -12.64 -78.86
N GLU A 744 44.15 -11.61 -78.06
CA GLU A 744 44.31 -10.22 -78.48
C GLU A 744 45.78 -9.88 -78.72
N ASP A 745 46.67 -10.26 -77.81
CA ASP A 745 48.13 -10.11 -77.96
C ASP A 745 48.63 -10.80 -79.24
N LEU A 746 48.15 -12.01 -79.54
CA LEU A 746 48.49 -12.74 -80.76
C LEU A 746 48.02 -12.00 -82.02
N ARG A 747 46.82 -11.42 -82.02
CA ARG A 747 46.31 -10.64 -83.16
C ARG A 747 47.12 -9.37 -83.36
N ASN A 748 47.44 -8.67 -82.27
CA ASN A 748 48.26 -7.47 -82.27
C ASN A 748 49.67 -7.78 -82.81
N LEU A 749 50.27 -8.89 -82.38
CA LEU A 749 51.58 -9.32 -82.86
C LEU A 749 51.59 -9.63 -84.38
N LYS A 750 50.55 -10.32 -84.87
CA LYS A 750 50.39 -10.61 -86.31
C LYS A 750 50.20 -9.34 -87.14
N ALA A 751 49.42 -8.39 -86.62
CA ALA A 751 49.22 -7.10 -87.26
C ALA A 751 50.53 -6.30 -87.29
N GLU A 752 51.24 -6.22 -86.16
CA GLU A 752 52.55 -5.57 -86.06
C GLU A 752 53.55 -6.16 -87.07
N ARG A 753 53.66 -7.50 -87.11
CA ARG A 753 54.52 -8.18 -88.08
C ARG A 753 54.15 -7.84 -89.53
N SER A 754 52.86 -7.83 -89.85
CA SER A 754 52.37 -7.53 -91.20
C SER A 754 52.70 -6.10 -91.63
N VAL A 755 52.57 -5.14 -90.70
CA VAL A 755 52.93 -3.74 -90.93
C VAL A 755 54.43 -3.60 -91.17
N ILE A 756 55.27 -4.22 -90.33
CA ILE A 756 56.73 -4.20 -90.49
C ILE A 756 57.13 -4.82 -91.84
N LEU A 757 56.51 -5.93 -92.24
CA LEU A 757 56.76 -6.59 -93.52
C LEU A 757 56.34 -5.72 -94.72
N LEU A 758 55.19 -5.05 -94.65
CA LEU A 758 54.73 -4.14 -95.70
C LEU A 758 55.71 -2.98 -95.91
N PHE A 759 56.19 -2.38 -94.81
CA PHE A 759 57.20 -1.32 -94.87
C PHE A 759 58.53 -1.85 -95.41
N PHE A 760 58.95 -3.06 -95.00
CA PHE A 760 60.16 -3.68 -95.52
C PHE A 760 60.09 -3.92 -97.03
N ILE A 761 58.98 -4.47 -97.54
CA ILE A 761 58.78 -4.67 -98.99
C ILE A 761 58.81 -3.33 -99.72
N SER A 762 58.16 -2.30 -99.17
CA SER A 762 58.18 -0.95 -99.73
C SER A 762 59.59 -0.38 -99.76
N ALA A 763 60.37 -0.55 -98.69
CA ALA A 763 61.77 -0.14 -98.62
C ALA A 763 62.64 -0.90 -99.64
N CYS A 764 62.43 -2.21 -99.82
CA CYS A 764 63.11 -3.01 -100.85
C CYS A 764 62.79 -2.53 -102.27
N ILE A 765 61.55 -2.11 -102.56
CA ILE A 765 61.18 -1.50 -103.84
C ILE A 765 61.94 -0.18 -104.04
N VAL A 766 61.99 0.69 -103.02
CA VAL A 766 62.74 1.94 -103.07
C VAL A 766 64.24 1.70 -103.25
N TYR A 767 64.83 0.75 -102.51
CA TYR A 767 66.23 0.36 -102.70
C TYR A 767 66.50 -0.17 -104.11
N SER A 768 65.60 -0.98 -104.66
CA SER A 768 65.70 -1.46 -106.04
C SER A 768 65.62 -0.31 -107.04
N LEU A 769 64.73 0.66 -106.84
CA LEU A 769 64.63 1.87 -107.67
C LEU A 769 65.88 2.75 -107.57
N LEU A 770 66.43 2.96 -106.37
CA LEU A 770 67.67 3.70 -106.15
C LEU A 770 68.87 2.99 -106.79
N PHE A 771 68.94 1.66 -106.66
CA PHE A 771 69.97 0.84 -107.29
C PHE A 771 69.88 0.88 -108.82
N LEU A 772 68.68 0.75 -109.39
CA LEU A 772 68.43 0.93 -110.83
C LEU A 772 68.76 2.35 -111.29
N SER A 773 68.45 3.37 -110.47
CA SER A 773 68.83 4.77 -110.76
C SER A 773 70.34 4.96 -110.73
N ALA A 774 71.05 4.37 -109.77
CA ALA A 774 72.50 4.40 -109.68
C ALA A 774 73.13 3.70 -110.89
N ILE A 775 72.64 2.50 -111.26
CA ILE A 775 73.05 1.81 -112.49
C ILE A 775 72.80 2.70 -113.71
N ARG A 776 71.61 3.30 -113.83
CA ARG A 776 71.27 4.19 -114.94
C ARG A 776 72.19 5.42 -115.00
N GLN A 777 72.53 5.99 -113.86
CA GLN A 777 73.43 7.14 -113.76
C GLN A 777 74.88 6.76 -114.09
N ILE A 778 75.34 5.59 -113.64
CA ILE A 778 76.63 5.02 -114.04
C ILE A 778 76.63 4.77 -115.55
N MET A 779 75.64 4.05 -116.10
CA MET A 779 75.55 3.80 -117.54
C MET A 779 75.47 5.09 -118.35
N GLY A 780 74.69 6.08 -117.91
CA GLY A 780 74.60 7.39 -118.56
C GLY A 780 75.90 8.19 -118.50
N GLY A 781 76.59 8.17 -117.35
CA GLY A 781 77.92 8.77 -117.19
C GLY A 781 78.97 8.08 -118.04
N THR A 782 78.94 6.75 -118.13
CA THR A 782 79.81 5.97 -119.02
C THR A 782 79.50 6.25 -120.49
N MET A 783 78.23 6.40 -120.86
CA MET A 783 77.83 6.77 -122.23
C MET A 783 78.27 8.19 -122.59
N ALA A 784 78.15 9.14 -121.66
CA ALA A 784 78.65 10.51 -121.85
C ALA A 784 80.18 10.53 -121.97
N TYR A 785 80.89 9.76 -121.14
CA TYR A 785 82.33 9.58 -121.25
C TYR A 785 82.75 8.96 -122.59
N LEU A 786 82.03 7.94 -123.08
CA LEU A 786 82.27 7.33 -124.40
C LEU A 786 81.99 8.32 -125.55
N ARG A 787 80.94 9.14 -125.43
CA ARG A 787 80.62 10.18 -126.40
C ARG A 787 81.67 11.30 -126.43
N ASP A 788 82.19 11.72 -125.27
CA ASP A 788 83.30 12.67 -125.18
C ASP A 788 84.62 12.08 -125.72
N MET A 789 84.82 10.75 -125.63
CA MET A 789 85.94 10.08 -126.30
C MET A 789 85.80 10.09 -127.83
N ASP A 790 84.60 9.81 -128.36
CA ASP A 790 84.31 9.92 -129.81
C ASP A 790 84.45 11.38 -130.29
N GLU A 791 83.96 12.36 -129.52
CA GLU A 791 84.10 13.79 -129.85
C GLU A 791 85.56 14.28 -129.70
N ARG A 792 86.42 13.60 -128.92
CA ARG A 792 87.88 13.81 -128.92
C ARG A 792 88.55 13.23 -130.17
N GLU A 793 88.14 12.07 -130.66
CA GLU A 793 88.65 11.50 -131.93
C GLU A 793 88.19 12.33 -133.14
N VAL A 794 87.03 12.99 -133.08
CA VAL A 794 86.55 13.91 -134.12
C VAL A 794 87.12 15.34 -133.97
N GLY A 795 87.46 15.75 -132.74
CA GLY A 795 88.02 17.08 -132.42
C GLY A 795 89.49 17.28 -132.81
N ASP A 796 90.28 16.20 -132.96
CA ASP A 796 91.70 16.27 -133.35
C ASP A 796 91.90 16.46 -134.88
N ILE A 797 90.83 16.62 -135.66
CA ILE A 797 90.89 16.83 -137.12
C ILE A 797 90.80 18.33 -137.50
N LEU A 798 90.54 19.25 -136.57
CA LEU A 798 90.30 20.67 -136.91
C LEU A 798 90.93 21.72 -135.97
N VAL A 799 92.20 21.60 -135.53
CA VAL A 799 93.17 22.73 -135.45
C VAL A 799 94.62 22.19 -135.45
N ARG A 800 95.27 22.32 -136.61
CA ARG A 800 96.71 22.61 -136.88
C ARG A 800 97.84 21.92 -136.11
#